data_AF-A0A8H7GCS7-F1
#
_entry.id   AF-A0A8H7GCS7-F1
#
_cell.length_a   1.000
_cell.length_b   1.000
_cell.length_c   1.000
_cell.angle_alpha   90.00
_cell.angle_beta   90.00
_cell.angle_gamma   90.00
#
_symmetry.space_group_name_H-M   'P 1'
#
loop_
_entity.id
_entity.type
_entity.pdbx_description
1 polymer ?
#
loop_
_entity_poly.entity_id
_entity_poly.type
_entity_poly.pdbx_seq_one_letter_code
_entity_poly.pdbx_strand_id
1 'polypeptide(L)'
;MESADQPRADISPALGGHIYGYNESMSVVYTQRWTITSPNMTTIPFFPVDRVSVRLRSDGRFGDEDITLNPQVYCKDYPHRVLVRHRPGEHSAISVMWWTPAPTNFQKVGKSSYSSLGRLCSSKLTPIDTLTWDLRNRAYHMIAIEPHADWSPLEALISNMRYGVMRLKHSPYTYREMIMDVAQTQRLYLEALALCKYMEGHWQSRLQSLGPISVAAHGEYLGAWTKDASIVQRLQHAGIPVYFVQPVLAPRSCKIFERGCTPTRDDLIVTSDLGVPERYGGPPNDHMHRAFSELNCYGDLEKFFYDLDVQGSLQPVGQRRDLVVTSTRRRKISDKKGFGQKYAGSSNTRSTSAAPAVRDKWVEITGDYIPTTVPHWSKALRSVNPLDRQRNPAPKEYTGYRFPDPGLLVFSDIRREKNLFNWLLIRDASIRRIMHDVGSGDGIPRGFSNELWRIILGVEFTDADKHAASSSMHPSSSDQLPNCRSAPHADRRRAAIAIFGQPPDGHNHQEVIWRGHVVPWGTFFKHDPLLVEEILWDIHQNSFQYDLITLDRYLCPELWHRESGARQDLICGILGCDNCFVIVDVHNYNTGVACEDEQRRMKAYQCLHKLMEAWPSASPQLGYISTPGGYKDAIASRFCRAFCKAFGRPPILPKMVPQRSNKHGIFAYRR
;
A
#
# COMPACT_ATOMS: atom_id res chain seq x y z
N MET A 1 4.99 54.56 -47.11
CA MET A 1 3.74 53.82 -46.84
C MET A 1 4.18 52.39 -46.58
N GLU A 2 4.49 52.08 -45.32
CA GLU A 2 3.55 51.44 -44.37
C GLU A 2 3.36 49.97 -44.78
N SER A 3 3.97 49.00 -44.08
CA SER A 3 3.48 48.38 -42.82
C SER A 3 2.10 47.73 -43.03
N ALA A 4 1.72 46.58 -42.49
CA ALA A 4 2.24 45.64 -41.50
C ALA A 4 1.28 44.41 -41.64
N ASP A 5 1.76 43.16 -41.60
CA ASP A 5 1.71 42.29 -40.40
C ASP A 5 0.25 41.92 -40.03
N GLN A 6 -0.25 40.69 -40.25
CA GLN A 6 -0.19 39.51 -39.35
C GLN A 6 -1.29 38.49 -39.78
N PRO A 7 -1.38 37.25 -39.23
CA PRO A 7 -0.31 36.41 -38.66
C PRO A 7 -0.32 34.96 -39.21
N ARG A 8 0.83 34.30 -39.07
CA ARG A 8 0.92 32.84 -38.95
C ARG A 8 0.12 32.40 -37.73
N ALA A 9 -0.93 31.61 -37.94
CA ALA A 9 -1.55 30.84 -36.88
C ALA A 9 -0.83 29.48 -36.78
N ASP A 10 0.16 29.41 -35.89
CA ASP A 10 0.56 28.17 -35.25
C ASP A 10 -0.63 27.64 -34.46
N ILE A 11 -1.31 26.64 -35.02
CA ILE A 11 -2.25 25.79 -34.27
C ILE A 11 -1.96 24.35 -34.69
N SER A 12 -1.23 23.63 -33.83
CA SER A 12 -1.34 22.17 -33.76
C SER A 12 -2.72 21.85 -33.20
N PRO A 13 -3.56 21.07 -33.90
CA PRO A 13 -4.22 19.99 -33.18
C PRO A 13 -4.54 18.76 -34.03
N ALA A 14 -4.49 17.61 -33.35
CA ALA A 14 -5.34 16.44 -33.53
C ALA A 14 -5.22 15.63 -34.85
N LEU A 15 -5.05 14.32 -34.66
CA LEU A 15 -5.24 13.28 -35.67
C LEU A 15 -6.64 13.36 -36.30
N GLY A 16 -6.81 14.21 -37.31
CA GLY A 16 -7.95 14.20 -38.23
C GLY A 16 -7.71 13.20 -39.35
N GLY A 17 -7.74 11.89 -39.05
CA GLY A 17 -7.72 10.85 -40.07
C GLY A 17 -9.10 10.67 -40.70
N HIS A 18 -9.18 10.61 -42.03
CA HIS A 18 -10.44 10.34 -42.73
C HIS A 18 -10.80 8.85 -42.63
N ILE A 19 -12.04 8.56 -42.21
CA ILE A 19 -12.64 7.22 -42.12
C ILE A 19 -13.41 6.91 -43.41
N TYR A 20 -13.19 5.74 -44.01
CA TYR A 20 -13.79 5.26 -45.25
C TYR A 20 -14.35 3.83 -45.06
N GLY A 21 -15.64 3.62 -45.30
CA GLY A 21 -16.25 2.28 -45.36
C GLY A 21 -15.98 1.56 -46.69
N TYR A 22 -15.86 0.23 -46.67
CA TYR A 22 -15.54 -0.64 -47.80
C TYR A 22 -16.39 -1.92 -47.78
N ASN A 23 -17.39 -2.01 -48.67
CA ASN A 23 -18.43 -3.05 -48.67
C ASN A 23 -19.10 -3.22 -47.29
N GLU A 24 -20.18 -3.98 -47.19
CA GLU A 24 -21.10 -4.01 -46.03
C GLU A 24 -20.47 -4.43 -44.66
N SER A 25 -19.15 -4.57 -44.56
CA SER A 25 -18.45 -5.13 -43.38
C SER A 25 -16.99 -4.69 -43.15
N MET A 26 -16.36 -3.84 -43.99
CA MET A 26 -14.98 -3.37 -43.74
C MET A 26 -14.88 -1.85 -43.55
N SER A 27 -14.01 -1.43 -42.63
CA SER A 27 -13.72 -0.01 -42.36
C SER A 27 -12.24 0.30 -42.63
N VAL A 28 -11.92 1.51 -43.06
CA VAL A 28 -10.55 1.98 -43.33
C VAL A 28 -10.34 3.38 -42.76
N VAL A 29 -9.19 3.67 -42.15
CA VAL A 29 -8.76 5.02 -41.75
C VAL A 29 -7.37 5.27 -42.30
N TYR A 30 -7.17 6.45 -42.91
CA TYR A 30 -5.84 6.90 -43.30
C TYR A 30 -5.33 7.95 -42.33
N THR A 31 -4.13 7.74 -41.82
CA THR A 31 -3.33 8.73 -41.09
C THR A 31 -2.15 9.15 -41.97
N GLN A 32 -1.32 10.08 -41.50
CA GLN A 32 -0.12 10.50 -42.25
C GLN A 32 0.86 9.35 -42.53
N ARG A 33 0.87 8.30 -41.70
CA ARG A 33 1.87 7.21 -41.76
C ARG A 33 1.27 5.80 -41.88
N TRP A 34 0.01 5.63 -41.49
CA TRP A 34 -0.65 4.33 -41.41
C TRP A 34 -1.99 4.30 -42.15
N THR A 35 -2.25 3.18 -42.82
CA THR A 35 -3.57 2.73 -43.24
C THR A 35 -4.05 1.70 -42.22
N ILE A 36 -5.19 1.97 -41.60
CA ILE A 36 -5.81 1.09 -40.60
C ILE A 36 -7.06 0.51 -41.23
N THR A 37 -7.22 -0.81 -41.25
CA THR A 37 -8.43 -1.47 -41.74
C THR A 37 -9.04 -2.37 -40.67
N SER A 38 -10.33 -2.65 -40.74
CA SER A 38 -10.96 -3.69 -39.93
C SER A 38 -11.80 -4.61 -40.80
N PRO A 39 -11.63 -5.94 -40.71
CA PRO A 39 -12.41 -6.90 -41.49
C PRO A 39 -13.74 -7.29 -40.84
N ASN A 40 -13.99 -6.89 -39.59
CA ASN A 40 -15.19 -7.29 -38.84
C ASN A 40 -15.80 -6.16 -37.99
N MET A 41 -15.34 -4.92 -38.15
CA MET A 41 -15.92 -3.73 -37.52
C MET A 41 -16.34 -2.71 -38.57
N THR A 42 -17.47 -2.07 -38.31
CA THR A 42 -18.03 -0.96 -39.11
C THR A 42 -17.50 0.42 -38.69
N THR A 43 -16.78 0.48 -37.57
CA THR A 43 -16.12 1.69 -37.08
C THR A 43 -14.72 1.36 -36.56
N ILE A 44 -13.79 2.30 -36.74
CA ILE A 44 -12.42 2.21 -36.22
C ILE A 44 -12.28 3.25 -35.11
N PRO A 45 -12.14 2.82 -33.83
CA PRO A 45 -11.93 3.74 -32.73
C PRO A 45 -10.51 4.31 -32.78
N PHE A 46 -10.30 5.39 -32.02
CA PHE A 46 -8.96 5.93 -31.84
C PHE A 46 -8.09 5.00 -30.99
N PHE A 47 -6.85 4.78 -31.42
CA PHE A 47 -5.79 4.15 -30.63
C PHE A 47 -4.40 4.59 -31.13
N PRO A 48 -3.41 4.74 -30.24
CA PRO A 48 -2.06 5.13 -30.64
C PRO A 48 -1.30 3.96 -31.29
N VAL A 49 -0.78 4.20 -32.50
CA VAL A 49 0.02 3.22 -33.28
C VAL A 49 1.52 3.48 -33.20
N ASP A 50 1.88 4.76 -33.09
CA ASP A 50 3.26 5.23 -33.01
C ASP A 50 3.75 5.22 -31.56
N ARG A 51 4.81 5.97 -31.26
CA ARG A 51 5.38 6.05 -29.91
C ARG A 51 4.32 6.51 -28.89
N VAL A 52 4.21 5.76 -27.80
CA VAL A 52 3.28 5.98 -26.69
C VAL A 52 4.01 6.43 -25.43
N SER A 53 3.29 7.11 -24.55
CA SER A 53 3.75 7.49 -23.22
C SER A 53 2.71 7.07 -22.19
N VAL A 54 2.93 5.94 -21.52
CA VAL A 54 2.05 5.45 -20.45
C VAL A 54 2.28 6.29 -19.19
N ARG A 55 1.35 7.21 -18.92
CA ARG A 55 1.41 8.14 -17.79
C ARG A 55 0.03 8.40 -17.19
N LEU A 56 -0.03 8.48 -15.87
CA LEU A 56 -1.27 8.78 -15.15
C LEU A 56 -1.72 10.24 -15.39
N ARG A 57 -2.95 10.39 -15.87
CA ARG A 57 -3.66 11.66 -16.07
C ARG A 57 -4.52 11.98 -14.84
N SER A 58 -5.10 13.17 -14.78
CA SER A 58 -5.80 13.68 -13.59
C SER A 58 -7.03 12.86 -13.16
N ASP A 59 -7.58 12.02 -14.04
CA ASP A 59 -8.63 11.05 -13.73
C ASP A 59 -8.09 9.69 -13.22
N GLY A 60 -6.77 9.56 -13.06
CA GLY A 60 -6.10 8.34 -12.62
C GLY A 60 -5.91 7.28 -13.71
N ARG A 61 -6.35 7.54 -14.95
CA ARG A 61 -6.17 6.63 -16.09
C ARG A 61 -4.93 7.00 -16.89
N PHE A 62 -4.60 6.20 -17.90
CA PHE A 62 -3.47 6.46 -18.80
C PHE A 62 -3.82 7.33 -20.01
N GLY A 63 -5.01 7.91 -20.08
CA GLY A 63 -5.46 8.70 -21.23
C GLY A 63 -5.64 7.83 -22.47
N ASP A 64 -5.04 8.24 -23.59
CA ASP A 64 -5.14 7.56 -24.88
C ASP A 64 -4.53 6.16 -24.88
N GLU A 65 -3.57 5.92 -24.00
CA GLU A 65 -2.92 4.62 -23.82
C GLU A 65 -3.72 3.66 -22.92
N ASP A 66 -4.79 4.09 -22.25
CA ASP A 66 -5.45 3.25 -21.25
C ASP A 66 -6.18 2.03 -21.85
N ILE A 67 -5.81 0.84 -21.36
CA ILE A 67 -6.35 -0.45 -21.80
C ILE A 67 -7.85 -0.61 -21.58
N THR A 68 -8.45 0.19 -20.70
CA THR A 68 -9.89 0.14 -20.39
C THR A 68 -10.71 1.03 -21.31
N LEU A 69 -10.07 1.86 -22.14
CA LEU A 69 -10.70 2.89 -22.97
C LEU A 69 -10.46 2.64 -24.46
N ASN A 70 -9.29 2.10 -24.83
CA ASN A 70 -8.86 1.95 -26.22
C ASN A 70 -8.35 0.55 -26.55
N PRO A 71 -8.57 0.07 -27.80
CA PRO A 71 -7.92 -1.15 -28.28
C PRO A 71 -6.40 -1.03 -28.19
N GLN A 72 -5.75 -2.11 -27.79
CA GLN A 72 -4.30 -2.16 -27.60
C GLN A 72 -3.64 -3.00 -28.69
N VAL A 73 -2.32 -2.83 -28.85
CA VAL A 73 -1.53 -3.75 -29.69
C VAL A 73 -1.72 -5.17 -29.18
N TYR A 74 -1.95 -6.15 -30.05
CA TYR A 74 -2.03 -7.55 -29.64
C TYR A 74 -0.72 -7.98 -28.97
N CYS A 75 -0.83 -8.63 -27.81
CA CYS A 75 0.30 -9.16 -27.05
C CYS A 75 0.05 -10.62 -26.69
N LYS A 76 0.99 -11.49 -27.03
CA LYS A 76 0.93 -12.93 -26.75
C LYS A 76 1.02 -13.25 -25.25
N ASP A 77 1.66 -12.39 -24.46
CA ASP A 77 1.85 -12.58 -23.03
C ASP A 77 0.59 -12.15 -22.24
N TYR A 78 -0.24 -11.29 -22.84
CA TYR A 78 -1.51 -10.81 -22.28
C TYR A 78 -2.67 -11.00 -23.26
N PRO A 79 -2.92 -12.23 -23.76
CA PRO A 79 -3.84 -12.47 -24.87
C PRO A 79 -5.30 -12.20 -24.48
N HIS A 80 -5.62 -12.28 -23.18
CA HIS A 80 -6.95 -12.01 -22.65
C HIS A 80 -7.37 -10.53 -22.79
N ARG A 81 -6.43 -9.60 -22.95
CA ARG A 81 -6.75 -8.16 -23.02
C ARG A 81 -7.59 -7.76 -24.23
N VAL A 82 -7.62 -8.59 -25.27
CA VAL A 82 -8.53 -8.41 -26.41
C VAL A 82 -10.01 -8.49 -26.01
N LEU A 83 -10.31 -9.09 -24.85
CA LEU A 83 -11.65 -9.23 -24.27
C LEU A 83 -11.94 -8.17 -23.19
N VAL A 84 -11.12 -7.12 -23.07
CA VAL A 84 -11.50 -5.96 -22.25
C VAL A 84 -12.72 -5.30 -22.88
N ARG A 85 -13.72 -5.03 -22.06
CA ARG A 85 -15.02 -4.52 -22.52
C ARG A 85 -14.96 -3.03 -22.84
N HIS A 86 -15.78 -2.58 -23.78
CA HIS A 86 -16.09 -1.15 -23.88
C HIS A 86 -17.04 -0.74 -22.74
N ARG A 87 -17.06 0.55 -22.40
CA ARG A 87 -17.98 1.10 -21.40
C ARG A 87 -19.43 0.90 -21.86
N PRO A 88 -20.26 0.10 -21.17
CA PRO A 88 -21.66 -0.05 -21.54
C PRO A 88 -22.46 1.23 -21.26
N GLY A 89 -23.70 1.28 -21.75
CA GLY A 89 -24.61 2.39 -21.46
C GLY A 89 -24.76 2.67 -19.96
N GLU A 90 -25.05 3.92 -19.60
CA GLU A 90 -24.96 4.43 -18.22
C GLU A 90 -25.76 3.64 -17.18
N HIS A 91 -26.89 3.05 -17.59
CA HIS A 91 -27.77 2.25 -16.74
C HIS A 91 -27.23 0.85 -16.41
N SER A 92 -26.12 0.41 -17.00
CA SER A 92 -25.52 -0.88 -16.69
C SER A 92 -24.85 -0.86 -15.32
N ALA A 93 -25.09 -1.89 -14.49
CA ALA A 93 -24.48 -1.97 -13.15
C ALA A 93 -22.94 -1.90 -13.17
N ILE A 94 -22.30 -2.42 -14.22
CA ILE A 94 -20.84 -2.42 -14.38
C ILE A 94 -20.29 -1.04 -14.82
N SER A 95 -21.14 -0.07 -15.18
CA SER A 95 -20.70 1.27 -15.65
C SER A 95 -19.86 2.02 -14.62
N VAL A 96 -20.03 1.70 -13.32
CA VAL A 96 -19.19 2.21 -12.22
C VAL A 96 -17.69 1.90 -12.41
N MET A 97 -17.34 0.92 -13.24
CA MET A 97 -15.95 0.58 -13.56
C MET A 97 -15.27 1.55 -14.54
N TRP A 98 -16.01 2.52 -15.09
CA TRP A 98 -15.47 3.62 -15.92
C TRP A 98 -15.74 5.00 -15.30
N TRP A 99 -16.25 5.04 -14.06
CA TRP A 99 -16.59 6.29 -13.39
C TRP A 99 -15.34 6.97 -12.79
N THR A 100 -15.30 8.30 -12.82
CA THR A 100 -14.26 9.11 -12.16
C THR A 100 -14.84 9.79 -10.91
N PRO A 101 -14.21 9.66 -9.73
CA PRO A 101 -14.68 10.31 -8.51
C PRO A 101 -14.71 11.85 -8.61
N ALA A 102 -15.83 12.47 -8.25
CA ALA A 102 -15.93 13.91 -8.06
C ALA A 102 -15.53 14.31 -6.62
N PRO A 103 -15.22 15.58 -6.35
CA PRO A 103 -14.86 16.03 -5.00
C PRO A 103 -15.95 15.77 -3.96
N THR A 104 -17.21 15.74 -4.36
CA THR A 104 -18.36 15.41 -3.49
C THR A 104 -18.37 13.96 -3.01
N ASN A 105 -17.60 13.07 -3.65
CA ASN A 105 -17.47 11.66 -3.26
C ASN A 105 -16.33 11.44 -2.26
N PHE A 106 -15.55 12.48 -1.95
CA PHE A 106 -14.45 12.43 -1.00
C PHE A 106 -14.91 12.93 0.37
N GLN A 107 -15.03 12.00 1.31
CA GLN A 107 -15.41 12.29 2.68
C GLN A 107 -14.16 12.58 3.51
N LYS A 108 -13.95 13.86 3.84
CA LYS A 108 -12.81 14.27 4.67
C LYS A 108 -12.83 13.55 6.03
N VAL A 109 -11.65 13.18 6.49
CA VAL A 109 -11.47 12.67 7.86
C VAL A 109 -11.72 13.84 8.82
N GLY A 110 -12.67 13.65 9.75
CA GLY A 110 -12.98 14.66 10.75
C GLY A 110 -11.89 14.76 11.81
N LYS A 111 -11.59 15.99 12.26
CA LYS A 111 -10.72 16.29 13.42
C LYS A 111 -9.33 15.63 13.35
N SER A 112 -8.81 15.39 12.14
CA SER A 112 -7.42 14.98 11.93
C SER A 112 -6.51 16.21 11.86
N SER A 113 -5.25 16.04 12.28
CA SER A 113 -4.19 17.00 11.99
C SER A 113 -3.96 17.24 10.50
N TYR A 114 -4.47 16.38 9.60
CA TYR A 114 -4.30 16.48 8.15
C TYR A 114 -5.65 16.62 7.46
N SER A 115 -6.05 17.87 7.18
CA SER A 115 -7.37 18.23 6.64
C SER A 115 -7.55 17.83 5.17
N SER A 116 -6.44 17.54 4.47
CA SER A 116 -6.44 17.02 3.10
C SER A 116 -6.77 15.53 3.01
N LEU A 117 -6.84 14.82 4.14
CA LEU A 117 -7.17 13.40 4.18
C LEU A 117 -8.67 13.14 4.17
N GLY A 118 -9.06 12.04 3.53
CA GLY A 118 -10.44 11.60 3.40
C GLY A 118 -10.54 10.17 2.90
N ARG A 119 -11.77 9.72 2.71
CA ARG A 119 -12.12 8.36 2.27
C ARG A 119 -13.15 8.45 1.15
N LEU A 120 -13.22 7.42 0.31
CA LEU A 120 -14.28 7.30 -0.68
C LEU A 120 -15.62 7.09 0.02
N CYS A 121 -16.65 7.82 -0.38
CA CYS A 121 -17.98 7.66 0.21
C CYS A 121 -18.54 6.24 -0.02
N SER A 122 -19.14 5.66 1.02
CA SER A 122 -19.65 4.28 0.97
C SER A 122 -20.65 4.03 -0.16
N SER A 123 -21.46 5.03 -0.53
CA SER A 123 -22.42 4.90 -1.64
C SER A 123 -21.78 4.61 -3.00
N LYS A 124 -20.53 5.02 -3.21
CA LYS A 124 -19.76 4.75 -4.44
C LYS A 124 -18.84 3.54 -4.30
N LEU A 125 -18.38 3.25 -3.09
CA LEU A 125 -17.59 2.05 -2.81
C LEU A 125 -18.42 0.77 -2.92
N THR A 126 -19.66 0.75 -2.39
CA THR A 126 -20.49 -0.47 -2.34
C THR A 126 -20.68 -1.13 -3.71
N PRO A 127 -21.04 -0.42 -4.80
CA PRO A 127 -21.17 -1.05 -6.12
C PRO A 127 -19.87 -1.67 -6.63
N ILE A 128 -18.72 -1.02 -6.36
CA ILE A 128 -17.40 -1.56 -6.73
C ILE A 128 -17.14 -2.85 -5.93
N ASP A 129 -17.32 -2.81 -4.60
CA ASP A 129 -17.14 -3.96 -3.70
C ASP A 129 -18.00 -5.15 -4.15
N THR A 130 -19.30 -4.93 -4.41
CA THR A 130 -20.23 -5.96 -4.90
C THR A 130 -19.75 -6.61 -6.20
N LEU A 131 -19.40 -5.83 -7.22
CA LEU A 131 -18.93 -6.37 -8.50
C LEU A 131 -17.64 -7.18 -8.33
N THR A 132 -16.69 -6.68 -7.55
CA THR A 132 -15.44 -7.41 -7.30
C THR A 132 -15.66 -8.71 -6.53
N TRP A 133 -16.62 -8.72 -5.60
CA TRP A 133 -17.01 -9.92 -4.84
C TRP A 133 -17.64 -10.97 -5.76
N ASP A 134 -18.55 -10.57 -6.65
CA ASP A 134 -19.19 -11.46 -7.63
C ASP A 134 -18.14 -12.09 -8.56
N LEU A 135 -17.22 -11.28 -9.08
CA LEU A 135 -16.15 -11.76 -9.97
C LEU A 135 -15.19 -12.72 -9.24
N ARG A 136 -14.85 -12.40 -7.99
CA ARG A 136 -14.02 -13.28 -7.15
C ARG A 136 -14.68 -14.65 -6.94
N ASN A 137 -15.97 -14.67 -6.59
CA ASN A 137 -16.67 -15.92 -6.35
C ASN A 137 -16.79 -16.76 -7.62
N ARG A 138 -17.00 -16.10 -8.76
CA ARG A 138 -16.98 -16.75 -10.06
C ARG A 138 -15.63 -17.38 -10.36
N ALA A 139 -14.54 -16.65 -10.15
CA ALA A 139 -13.18 -17.18 -10.35
C ALA A 139 -12.91 -18.39 -9.45
N TYR A 140 -13.27 -18.32 -8.16
CA TYR A 140 -13.13 -19.47 -7.26
C TYR A 140 -13.98 -20.66 -7.65
N HIS A 141 -15.18 -20.44 -8.19
CA HIS A 141 -15.99 -21.52 -8.73
C HIS A 141 -15.32 -22.21 -9.92
N MET A 142 -14.71 -21.44 -10.84
CA MET A 142 -13.97 -21.99 -11.97
C MET A 142 -12.75 -22.81 -11.52
N ILE A 143 -11.97 -22.28 -10.58
CA ILE A 143 -10.80 -22.97 -10.00
C ILE A 143 -11.22 -24.29 -9.35
N ALA A 144 -12.37 -24.32 -8.67
CA ALA A 144 -12.89 -25.52 -8.03
C ALA A 144 -13.35 -26.59 -9.04
N ILE A 145 -13.82 -26.19 -10.23
CA ILE A 145 -14.25 -27.12 -11.29
C ILE A 145 -13.05 -27.77 -11.98
N GLU A 146 -11.98 -27.01 -12.24
CA GLU A 146 -10.78 -27.51 -12.93
C GLU A 146 -9.50 -27.30 -12.10
N PRO A 147 -9.32 -28.02 -10.98
CA PRO A 147 -8.23 -27.77 -10.04
C PRO A 147 -6.82 -28.06 -10.60
N HIS A 148 -6.71 -28.69 -11.78
CA HIS A 148 -5.45 -29.04 -12.42
C HIS A 148 -4.98 -28.03 -13.47
N ALA A 149 -5.79 -27.04 -13.83
CA ALA A 149 -5.38 -25.99 -14.75
C ALA A 149 -4.49 -24.93 -14.05
N ASP A 150 -3.67 -24.23 -14.82
CA ASP A 150 -2.86 -23.12 -14.29
C ASP A 150 -3.74 -21.87 -14.13
N TRP A 151 -4.14 -21.61 -12.88
CA TRP A 151 -4.94 -20.46 -12.49
C TRP A 151 -4.12 -19.30 -11.91
N SER A 152 -2.79 -19.46 -11.82
CA SER A 152 -1.90 -18.52 -11.13
C SER A 152 -2.07 -17.06 -11.61
N PRO A 153 -2.18 -16.78 -12.93
CA PRO A 153 -2.39 -15.41 -13.41
C PRO A 153 -3.74 -14.83 -12.98
N LEU A 154 -4.80 -15.66 -12.92
CA LEU A 154 -6.12 -15.23 -12.50
C LEU A 154 -6.16 -14.99 -10.99
N GLU A 155 -5.59 -15.89 -10.19
CA GLU A 155 -5.49 -15.74 -8.74
C GLU A 155 -4.73 -14.48 -8.34
N ALA A 156 -3.63 -14.16 -9.06
CA ALA A 156 -2.87 -12.93 -8.84
C ALA A 156 -3.72 -11.68 -9.13
N LEU A 157 -4.44 -11.63 -10.27
CA LEU A 157 -5.31 -10.51 -10.61
C LEU A 157 -6.48 -10.34 -9.64
N ILE A 158 -7.15 -11.43 -9.27
CA ILE A 158 -8.25 -11.42 -8.28
C ILE A 158 -7.76 -10.95 -6.91
N SER A 159 -6.56 -11.37 -6.49
CA SER A 159 -5.93 -10.92 -5.25
C SER A 159 -5.63 -9.43 -5.30
N ASN A 160 -4.98 -8.94 -6.36
CA ASN A 160 -4.67 -7.52 -6.53
C ASN A 160 -5.92 -6.64 -6.58
N MET A 161 -6.96 -7.07 -7.30
CA MET A 161 -8.26 -6.40 -7.33
C MET A 161 -8.88 -6.30 -5.93
N ARG A 162 -8.90 -7.41 -5.19
CA ARG A 162 -9.39 -7.45 -3.81
C ARG A 162 -8.59 -6.51 -2.91
N TYR A 163 -7.27 -6.45 -3.06
CA TYR A 163 -6.43 -5.52 -2.31
C TYR A 163 -6.79 -4.07 -2.62
N GLY A 164 -7.03 -3.72 -3.89
CA GLY A 164 -7.52 -2.39 -4.28
C GLY A 164 -8.81 -1.99 -3.55
N VAL A 165 -9.82 -2.86 -3.55
CA VAL A 165 -11.09 -2.61 -2.84
C VAL A 165 -10.89 -2.48 -1.33
N MET A 166 -10.07 -3.33 -0.73
CA MET A 166 -9.80 -3.25 0.70
C MET A 166 -9.06 -1.97 1.08
N ARG A 167 -8.14 -1.49 0.22
CA ARG A 167 -7.52 -0.18 0.44
C ARG A 167 -8.57 0.92 0.36
N LEU A 168 -9.43 0.94 -0.67
CA LEU A 168 -10.48 1.95 -0.83
C LEU A 168 -11.44 2.01 0.37
N LYS A 169 -11.67 0.87 1.01
CA LYS A 169 -12.56 0.73 2.18
C LYS A 169 -11.95 1.24 3.47
N HIS A 170 -10.65 1.02 3.67
CA HIS A 170 -10.03 1.13 4.99
C HIS A 170 -8.88 2.15 5.07
N SER A 171 -8.35 2.60 3.94
CA SER A 171 -7.26 3.56 3.90
C SER A 171 -7.79 5.00 3.83
N PRO A 172 -7.17 5.95 4.53
CA PRO A 172 -7.32 7.36 4.26
C PRO A 172 -6.40 7.79 3.09
N TYR A 173 -6.88 8.73 2.29
CA TYR A 173 -6.23 9.21 1.07
C TYR A 173 -6.25 10.73 1.01
N THR A 174 -5.34 11.32 0.24
CA THR A 174 -5.65 12.60 -0.43
C THR A 174 -6.61 12.35 -1.58
N TYR A 175 -7.35 13.38 -2.00
CA TYR A 175 -8.29 13.26 -3.13
C TYR A 175 -7.62 12.70 -4.40
N ARG A 176 -6.39 13.16 -4.72
CA ARG A 176 -5.60 12.67 -5.85
C ARG A 176 -5.33 11.16 -5.77
N GLU A 177 -4.87 10.68 -4.62
CA GLU A 177 -4.56 9.26 -4.45
C GLU A 177 -5.81 8.40 -4.50
N MET A 178 -6.94 8.90 -3.97
CA MET A 178 -8.22 8.20 -4.07
C MET A 178 -8.61 8.00 -5.54
N ILE A 179 -8.47 9.04 -6.39
CA ILE A 179 -8.72 8.91 -7.84
C ILE A 179 -7.81 7.84 -8.45
N MET A 180 -6.52 7.87 -8.15
CA MET A 180 -5.55 6.88 -8.64
C MET A 180 -5.93 5.46 -8.23
N ASP A 181 -6.29 5.23 -6.97
CA ASP A 181 -6.62 3.89 -6.46
C ASP A 181 -7.96 3.37 -7.00
N VAL A 182 -8.94 4.26 -7.21
CA VAL A 182 -10.20 3.93 -7.89
C VAL A 182 -9.92 3.48 -9.31
N ALA A 183 -9.20 4.28 -10.10
CA ALA A 183 -8.88 3.95 -11.50
C ALA A 183 -8.06 2.64 -11.61
N GLN A 184 -7.12 2.41 -10.70
CA GLN A 184 -6.39 1.16 -10.64
C GLN A 184 -7.29 -0.03 -10.30
N THR A 185 -8.15 0.09 -9.28
CA THR A 185 -9.05 -1.00 -8.86
C THR A 185 -10.01 -1.37 -9.99
N GLN A 186 -10.52 -0.36 -10.71
CA GLN A 186 -11.35 -0.54 -11.91
C GLN A 186 -10.59 -1.28 -13.01
N ARG A 187 -9.35 -0.88 -13.30
CA ARG A 187 -8.50 -1.54 -14.31
C ARG A 187 -8.24 -3.00 -13.96
N LEU A 188 -7.86 -3.28 -12.71
CA LEU A 188 -7.65 -4.65 -12.22
C LEU A 188 -8.91 -5.50 -12.33
N TYR A 189 -10.08 -4.93 -12.02
CA TYR A 189 -11.36 -5.61 -12.20
C TYR A 189 -11.65 -5.94 -13.67
N LEU A 190 -11.47 -4.98 -14.58
CA LEU A 190 -11.73 -5.17 -16.01
C LEU A 190 -10.77 -6.17 -16.65
N GLU A 191 -9.50 -6.15 -16.24
CA GLU A 191 -8.49 -7.12 -16.67
C GLU A 191 -8.79 -8.52 -16.12
N ALA A 192 -9.13 -8.64 -14.83
CA ALA A 192 -9.55 -9.91 -14.23
C ALA A 192 -10.82 -10.47 -14.89
N LEU A 193 -11.79 -9.61 -15.23
CA LEU A 193 -13.01 -10.00 -15.93
C LEU A 193 -12.69 -10.53 -17.33
N ALA A 194 -11.80 -9.85 -18.06
CA ALA A 194 -11.34 -10.28 -19.38
C ALA A 194 -10.62 -11.64 -19.30
N LEU A 195 -9.76 -11.84 -18.30
CA LEU A 195 -9.07 -13.12 -18.10
C LEU A 195 -10.03 -14.25 -17.68
N CYS A 196 -10.96 -14.00 -16.76
CA CYS A 196 -12.02 -14.97 -16.43
C CYS A 196 -12.75 -15.42 -17.70
N LYS A 197 -13.18 -14.46 -18.54
CA LYS A 197 -13.86 -14.76 -19.80
C LYS A 197 -12.97 -15.50 -20.79
N TYR A 198 -11.70 -15.15 -20.86
CA TYR A 198 -10.72 -15.81 -21.72
C TYR A 198 -10.58 -17.30 -21.37
N MET A 199 -10.51 -17.61 -20.07
CA MET A 199 -10.36 -18.98 -19.57
C MET A 199 -11.67 -19.78 -19.73
N GLU A 200 -12.81 -19.24 -19.30
CA GLU A 200 -14.12 -19.93 -19.45
C GLU A 200 -14.50 -20.23 -20.90
N GLY A 201 -14.16 -19.32 -21.83
CA GLY A 201 -14.48 -19.50 -23.23
C GLY A 201 -13.50 -20.42 -23.98
N HIS A 202 -12.45 -20.91 -23.32
CA HIS A 202 -11.30 -21.60 -23.93
C HIS A 202 -10.77 -20.82 -25.16
N TRP A 203 -10.64 -19.50 -25.02
CA TRP A 203 -10.31 -18.61 -26.13
C TRP A 203 -8.93 -18.88 -26.74
N GLN A 204 -8.01 -19.44 -25.96
CA GLN A 204 -6.73 -19.93 -26.46
C GLN A 204 -6.93 -20.90 -27.63
N SER A 205 -7.79 -21.91 -27.45
CA SER A 205 -8.09 -22.91 -28.47
C SER A 205 -8.84 -22.28 -29.64
N ARG A 206 -9.79 -21.38 -29.38
CA ARG A 206 -10.56 -20.69 -30.42
C ARG A 206 -9.67 -19.84 -31.33
N LEU A 207 -8.67 -19.16 -30.77
CA LEU A 207 -7.71 -18.37 -31.53
C LEU A 207 -6.76 -19.23 -32.35
N GLN A 208 -6.50 -20.47 -31.92
CA GLN A 208 -5.67 -21.42 -32.67
C GLN A 208 -6.45 -22.19 -33.74
N SER A 209 -7.74 -22.43 -33.53
CA SER A 209 -8.62 -23.11 -34.48
C SER A 209 -9.10 -22.15 -35.56
N LEU A 210 -8.73 -22.38 -36.82
CA LEU A 210 -9.33 -21.68 -37.96
C LEU A 210 -10.67 -22.33 -38.30
N GLY A 211 -11.74 -21.91 -37.60
CA GLY A 211 -13.14 -22.26 -37.91
C GLY A 211 -13.71 -21.45 -39.09
N PRO A 212 -15.02 -21.46 -39.34
CA PRO A 212 -15.64 -20.50 -40.28
C PRO A 212 -15.43 -19.05 -39.80
N ILE A 213 -15.31 -18.11 -40.74
CA ILE A 213 -15.15 -16.68 -40.42
C ILE A 213 -16.39 -16.20 -39.65
N SER A 214 -16.19 -15.59 -38.47
CA SER A 214 -17.29 -14.93 -37.77
C SER A 214 -17.67 -13.65 -38.52
N VAL A 215 -18.92 -13.60 -39.00
CA VAL A 215 -19.44 -12.47 -39.79
C VAL A 215 -19.71 -11.24 -38.90
N ALA A 216 -20.04 -11.45 -37.63
CA ALA A 216 -20.25 -10.39 -36.66
C ALA A 216 -19.19 -10.45 -35.55
N ALA A 217 -18.60 -9.29 -35.23
CA ALA A 217 -17.74 -9.17 -34.07
C ALA A 217 -18.56 -9.04 -32.78
N HIS A 218 -17.98 -9.50 -31.67
CA HIS A 218 -18.44 -9.26 -30.32
C HIS A 218 -18.27 -7.78 -29.97
N GLY A 219 -19.27 -6.97 -30.29
CA GLY A 219 -19.25 -5.52 -30.13
C GLY A 219 -19.07 -5.05 -28.68
N GLU A 220 -19.24 -5.92 -27.69
CA GLU A 220 -18.99 -5.65 -26.28
C GLU A 220 -17.50 -5.48 -25.91
N TYR A 221 -16.56 -5.93 -26.75
CA TYR A 221 -15.13 -5.87 -26.49
C TYR A 221 -14.42 -4.76 -27.28
N LEU A 222 -13.32 -4.26 -26.75
CA LEU A 222 -12.44 -3.31 -27.44
C LEU A 222 -11.64 -4.00 -28.56
N GLY A 223 -11.31 -5.29 -28.37
CA GLY A 223 -10.47 -6.01 -29.31
C GLY A 223 -9.01 -5.55 -29.27
N ALA A 224 -8.31 -5.72 -30.39
CA ALA A 224 -6.91 -5.34 -30.51
C ALA A 224 -6.53 -4.91 -31.92
N TRP A 225 -5.44 -4.16 -32.02
CA TRP A 225 -4.81 -3.85 -33.30
C TRP A 225 -3.50 -4.61 -33.48
N THR A 226 -3.11 -4.86 -34.71
CA THR A 226 -1.86 -5.58 -35.02
C THR A 226 -1.33 -5.22 -36.40
N LYS A 227 -0.01 -5.41 -36.60
CA LYS A 227 0.65 -5.34 -37.91
C LYS A 227 0.82 -6.72 -38.55
N ASP A 228 0.44 -7.79 -37.83
CA ASP A 228 0.55 -9.18 -38.28
C ASP A 228 -0.79 -9.69 -38.83
N ALA A 229 -0.84 -9.94 -40.14
CA ALA A 229 -2.03 -10.44 -40.83
C ALA A 229 -2.52 -11.80 -40.28
N SER A 230 -1.62 -12.65 -39.78
CA SER A 230 -2.00 -13.93 -39.21
C SER A 230 -2.79 -13.77 -37.91
N ILE A 231 -2.46 -12.76 -37.10
CA ILE A 231 -3.21 -12.41 -35.89
C ILE A 231 -4.56 -11.81 -36.26
N VAL A 232 -4.63 -10.97 -37.30
CA VAL A 232 -5.90 -10.43 -37.81
C VAL A 232 -6.86 -11.55 -38.14
N GLN A 233 -6.40 -12.53 -38.91
CA GLN A 233 -7.21 -13.68 -39.28
C GLN A 233 -7.69 -14.45 -38.03
N ARG A 234 -6.79 -14.77 -37.09
CA ARG A 234 -7.17 -15.47 -35.86
C ARG A 234 -8.24 -14.73 -35.05
N LEU A 235 -8.08 -13.42 -34.85
CA LEU A 235 -9.06 -12.61 -34.11
C LEU A 235 -10.40 -12.49 -34.86
N GLN A 236 -10.36 -12.33 -36.19
CA GLN A 236 -11.56 -12.29 -37.02
C GLN A 236 -12.34 -13.61 -36.96
N HIS A 237 -11.65 -14.74 -37.11
CA HIS A 237 -12.27 -16.06 -36.99
C HIS A 237 -12.87 -16.30 -35.60
N ALA A 238 -12.23 -15.76 -34.55
CA ALA A 238 -12.76 -15.79 -33.19
C ALA A 238 -13.90 -14.78 -32.95
N GLY A 239 -14.26 -13.92 -33.91
CA GLY A 239 -15.28 -12.88 -33.74
C GLY A 239 -14.86 -11.75 -32.81
N ILE A 240 -13.56 -11.56 -32.57
CA ILE A 240 -13.05 -10.49 -31.71
C ILE A 240 -12.78 -9.26 -32.60
N PRO A 241 -13.21 -8.05 -32.19
CA PRO A 241 -12.89 -6.83 -32.93
C PRO A 241 -11.38 -6.73 -33.22
N VAL A 242 -11.03 -6.49 -34.49
CA VAL A 242 -9.62 -6.42 -34.87
C VAL A 242 -9.34 -5.32 -35.88
N TYR A 243 -8.19 -4.65 -35.70
CA TYR A 243 -7.75 -3.55 -36.54
C TYR A 243 -6.36 -3.85 -37.11
N PHE A 244 -6.27 -3.97 -38.43
CA PHE A 244 -5.03 -4.23 -39.14
C PHE A 244 -4.34 -2.91 -39.49
N VAL A 245 -3.09 -2.77 -39.05
CA VAL A 245 -2.32 -1.54 -39.22
C VAL A 245 -1.18 -1.76 -40.19
N GLN A 246 -1.15 -0.99 -41.27
CA GLN A 246 -0.17 -1.10 -42.33
C GLN A 246 0.46 0.27 -42.63
N PRO A 247 1.74 0.35 -43.03
CA PRO A 247 2.29 1.59 -43.58
C PRO A 247 1.44 2.06 -44.76
N VAL A 248 1.29 3.39 -44.93
CA VAL A 248 0.60 3.92 -46.11
C VAL A 248 1.31 3.44 -47.37
N LEU A 249 0.64 2.59 -48.14
CA LEU A 249 0.99 2.33 -49.52
C LEU A 249 0.27 3.37 -50.37
N ALA A 250 0.94 3.93 -51.39
CA ALA A 250 0.33 4.90 -52.31
C ALA A 250 -1.08 4.41 -52.73
N PRO A 251 -2.12 5.27 -52.70
CA PRO A 251 -3.50 4.84 -52.81
C PRO A 251 -3.73 4.13 -54.15
N ARG A 252 -3.77 2.80 -54.13
CA ARG A 252 -4.18 1.99 -55.28
C ARG A 252 -5.69 2.11 -55.39
N SER A 253 -6.17 3.12 -56.11
CA SER A 253 -7.54 3.22 -56.64
C SER A 253 -8.61 2.63 -55.72
N CYS A 254 -8.69 3.12 -54.49
CA CYS A 254 -9.69 2.67 -53.54
C CYS A 254 -10.97 3.50 -53.70
N LYS A 255 -12.09 2.86 -54.07
CA LYS A 255 -13.42 3.50 -54.15
C LYS A 255 -13.97 3.70 -52.73
N ILE A 256 -14.11 4.95 -52.34
CA ILE A 256 -14.65 5.39 -51.06
C ILE A 256 -16.18 5.47 -51.17
N PHE A 257 -16.91 4.79 -50.27
CA PHE A 257 -18.38 4.79 -50.29
C PHE A 257 -19.01 5.76 -49.27
N GLU A 258 -18.41 5.97 -48.11
CA GLU A 258 -18.98 6.84 -47.06
C GLU A 258 -17.87 7.47 -46.19
N ARG A 259 -18.06 8.74 -45.77
CA ARG A 259 -17.08 9.53 -45.01
C ARG A 259 -17.54 9.65 -43.55
N GLY A 260 -16.87 8.96 -42.64
CA GLY A 260 -17.18 9.02 -41.20
C GLY A 260 -16.49 10.20 -40.49
N CYS A 261 -17.17 10.79 -39.50
CA CYS A 261 -16.55 11.73 -38.54
C CYS A 261 -15.71 10.95 -37.51
N THR A 262 -14.53 11.46 -37.17
CA THR A 262 -13.85 11.08 -35.93
C THR A 262 -14.76 11.47 -34.76
N PRO A 263 -15.18 10.54 -33.89
CA PRO A 263 -15.93 10.92 -32.71
C PRO A 263 -15.07 11.88 -31.88
N THR A 264 -15.58 13.10 -31.66
CA THR A 264 -15.03 14.03 -30.67
C THR A 264 -15.10 13.34 -29.32
N ARG A 265 -13.94 13.13 -28.70
CA ARG A 265 -13.85 12.59 -27.35
C ARG A 265 -13.77 13.73 -26.35
N ASP A 266 -14.93 14.25 -25.98
CA ASP A 266 -15.01 15.31 -24.96
C ASP A 266 -14.68 14.79 -23.55
N ASP A 267 -14.66 13.47 -23.35
CA ASP A 267 -14.54 12.83 -22.03
C ASP A 267 -13.11 12.42 -21.62
N LEU A 268 -12.14 12.37 -22.56
CA LEU A 268 -10.77 11.92 -22.24
C LEU A 268 -9.90 13.08 -21.79
N ILE A 269 -9.37 12.99 -20.58
CA ILE A 269 -8.37 13.94 -20.09
C ILE A 269 -7.00 13.57 -20.65
N VAL A 270 -6.62 14.20 -21.76
CA VAL A 270 -5.33 13.92 -22.44
C VAL A 270 -4.20 14.83 -21.93
N THR A 271 -4.49 15.99 -21.34
CA THR A 271 -3.50 17.06 -21.16
C THR A 271 -3.08 17.36 -19.72
N SER A 272 -3.87 16.99 -18.70
CA SER A 272 -3.51 17.28 -17.29
C SER A 272 -2.90 16.06 -16.61
N ASP A 273 -1.59 16.12 -16.39
CA ASP A 273 -0.82 15.06 -15.72
C ASP A 273 -0.91 15.17 -14.19
N LEU A 274 -0.86 14.02 -13.49
CA LEU A 274 -0.82 13.98 -12.03
C LEU A 274 0.56 14.27 -11.42
N GLY A 275 1.54 14.65 -12.25
CA GLY A 275 2.94 14.82 -11.84
C GLY A 275 3.64 13.51 -11.44
N VAL A 276 3.07 12.36 -11.82
CA VAL A 276 3.67 11.03 -11.62
C VAL A 276 4.61 10.73 -12.79
N PRO A 277 5.79 10.12 -12.54
CA PRO A 277 6.69 9.73 -13.63
C PRO A 277 6.03 8.85 -14.68
N GLU A 278 6.52 8.96 -15.90
CA GLU A 278 6.16 8.06 -16.99
C GLU A 278 6.57 6.62 -16.65
N ARG A 279 5.65 5.66 -16.83
CA ARG A 279 5.95 4.24 -16.61
C ARG A 279 6.64 3.61 -17.81
N TYR A 280 6.26 4.05 -19.00
CA TYR A 280 6.77 3.52 -20.25
C TYR A 280 6.71 4.57 -21.34
N GLY A 281 7.83 4.77 -22.03
CA GLY A 281 7.95 5.67 -23.17
C GLY A 281 8.64 4.98 -24.35
N GLY A 282 7.87 4.57 -25.34
CA GLY A 282 8.41 3.71 -26.40
C GLY A 282 7.39 3.31 -27.45
N PRO A 283 7.76 2.42 -28.38
CA PRO A 283 6.81 1.85 -29.33
C PRO A 283 5.80 0.94 -28.59
N PRO A 284 4.55 0.80 -29.07
CA PRO A 284 3.59 -0.12 -28.49
C PRO A 284 4.09 -1.57 -28.64
N ASN A 285 4.32 -2.26 -27.53
CA ASN A 285 4.87 -3.62 -27.49
C ASN A 285 4.53 -4.33 -26.17
N ASP A 286 5.09 -5.53 -25.96
CA ASP A 286 4.88 -6.34 -24.76
C ASP A 286 5.32 -5.63 -23.45
N HIS A 287 6.33 -4.75 -23.50
CA HIS A 287 6.78 -3.99 -22.33
C HIS A 287 5.76 -2.91 -21.92
N MET A 288 5.09 -2.28 -22.89
CA MET A 288 3.96 -1.39 -22.61
C MET A 288 2.86 -2.15 -21.85
N HIS A 289 2.57 -3.38 -22.28
CA HIS A 289 1.55 -4.20 -21.61
C HIS A 289 1.91 -4.50 -20.15
N ARG A 290 3.18 -4.79 -19.86
CA ARG A 290 3.66 -4.97 -18.49
C ARG A 290 3.43 -3.72 -17.63
N ALA A 291 3.69 -2.52 -18.18
CA ALA A 291 3.50 -1.25 -17.47
C ALA A 291 2.04 -1.00 -17.02
N PHE A 292 1.05 -1.57 -17.73
CA PHE A 292 -0.36 -1.50 -17.33
C PHE A 292 -0.69 -2.39 -16.12
N SER A 293 0.00 -3.52 -15.97
CA SER A 293 -0.16 -4.45 -14.84
C SER A 293 0.56 -3.97 -13.57
N GLU A 294 1.49 -3.04 -13.70
CA GLU A 294 2.21 -2.48 -12.56
C GLU A 294 1.25 -1.74 -11.62
N LEU A 295 1.41 -2.00 -10.31
CA LEU A 295 0.60 -1.30 -9.34
C LEU A 295 1.01 0.18 -9.25
N ASN A 296 0.07 1.06 -8.89
CA ASN A 296 0.38 2.44 -8.58
C ASN A 296 1.37 2.44 -7.42
N CYS A 297 2.62 2.76 -7.73
CA CYS A 297 3.52 3.32 -6.75
C CYS A 297 2.97 4.72 -6.46
N TYR A 298 2.43 4.90 -5.27
CA TYR A 298 2.21 6.22 -4.71
C TYR A 298 3.60 6.74 -4.44
N GLY A 299 4.18 7.35 -5.50
CA GLY A 299 5.61 7.51 -5.69
C GLY A 299 6.29 7.83 -4.38
N ASP A 300 7.37 7.11 -4.11
CA ASP A 300 8.09 7.17 -2.84
C ASP A 300 8.05 8.58 -2.35
N LEU A 301 7.39 8.73 -1.20
CA LEU A 301 7.36 9.96 -0.47
C LEU A 301 8.81 10.57 -0.49
N GLU A 302 9.85 9.76 -0.52
CA GLU A 302 11.24 10.16 -0.73
C GLU A 302 11.54 11.18 -1.85
N LYS A 303 10.91 11.17 -3.04
CA LYS A 303 11.25 12.13 -4.14
C LYS A 303 10.40 13.40 -4.17
N PHE A 304 9.18 13.36 -3.63
CA PHE A 304 8.33 14.55 -3.51
C PHE A 304 8.53 15.26 -2.17
N PHE A 305 8.99 14.54 -1.13
CA PHE A 305 9.24 15.08 0.22
C PHE A 305 10.71 15.34 0.51
N TYR A 306 11.61 14.94 -0.39
CA TYR A 306 13.03 15.27 -0.32
C TYR A 306 13.56 15.35 -1.76
N ASP A 307 14.34 16.36 -2.10
CA ASP A 307 15.27 16.23 -3.24
C ASP A 307 16.37 15.22 -2.85
N LEU A 308 16.00 13.94 -2.71
CA LEU A 308 16.95 12.84 -2.57
C LEU A 308 17.42 12.47 -3.97
N ASP A 309 18.74 12.51 -4.16
CA ASP A 309 19.37 12.25 -5.44
C ASP A 309 19.04 10.86 -6.01
N VAL A 310 19.24 10.75 -7.32
CA VAL A 310 18.83 9.64 -8.21
C VAL A 310 19.40 8.28 -7.81
N GLN A 311 20.27 8.19 -6.80
CA GLN A 311 20.93 6.94 -6.38
C GLN A 311 20.30 6.26 -5.16
N GLY A 312 19.27 6.82 -4.53
CA GLY A 312 18.50 6.12 -3.49
C GLY A 312 19.32 5.68 -2.28
N SER A 313 20.53 6.23 -2.10
CA SER A 313 21.40 5.84 -1.00
C SER A 313 21.07 6.66 0.25
N LEU A 314 20.39 6.03 1.21
CA LEU A 314 20.61 6.37 2.63
C LEU A 314 22.07 6.06 2.94
N GLN A 315 22.96 7.05 2.85
CA GLN A 315 24.30 6.94 3.42
C GLN A 315 24.15 6.53 4.89
N PRO A 316 24.64 5.34 5.29
CA PRO A 316 24.61 4.94 6.69
C PRO A 316 25.53 5.88 7.46
N VAL A 317 24.97 6.86 8.15
CA VAL A 317 25.76 7.63 9.12
C VAL A 317 26.02 6.72 10.31
N GLY A 318 27.20 6.11 10.29
CA GLY A 318 27.73 5.28 11.36
C GLY A 318 28.21 3.92 10.90
N GLN A 319 29.19 3.86 10.00
CA GLN A 319 30.26 2.89 10.26
C GLN A 319 30.85 3.33 11.61
N ARG A 320 30.59 2.56 12.69
CA ARG A 320 31.55 2.58 13.80
C ARG A 320 32.87 2.24 13.14
N ARG A 321 33.76 3.23 13.02
CA ARG A 321 35.17 2.92 12.86
C ARG A 321 35.47 1.99 14.02
N ASP A 322 35.75 0.74 13.70
CA ASP A 322 36.56 -0.08 14.57
C ASP A 322 37.76 0.80 14.92
N LEU A 323 37.92 1.08 16.22
CA LEU A 323 39.23 1.43 16.73
C LEU A 323 40.10 0.21 16.47
N VAL A 324 40.70 0.18 15.28
CA VAL A 324 41.90 -0.59 15.02
C VAL A 324 42.94 0.02 15.96
N VAL A 325 43.07 -0.58 17.14
CA VAL A 325 44.29 -0.46 17.93
C VAL A 325 45.36 -1.14 17.10
N THR A 326 45.99 -0.37 16.21
CA THR A 326 47.18 -0.80 15.50
C THR A 326 48.30 -0.81 16.54
N SER A 327 48.64 -2.00 16.99
CA SER A 327 49.83 -2.24 17.78
C SER A 327 51.06 -1.82 16.98
N THR A 328 51.77 -0.78 17.42
CA THR A 328 53.21 -0.63 17.15
C THR A 328 53.95 -0.10 18.38
N ARG A 329 54.55 -1.08 19.08
CA ARG A 329 55.81 -1.07 19.84
C ARG A 329 56.23 0.16 20.68
N ARG A 330 56.29 -0.13 22.00
CA ARG A 330 57.41 0.05 22.96
C ARG A 330 58.02 1.45 23.16
N ARG A 331 57.91 1.93 24.41
CA ARG A 331 59.08 2.11 25.31
C ARG A 331 58.69 1.81 26.77
N LYS A 332 59.58 1.06 27.44
CA LYS A 332 59.54 0.66 28.86
C LYS A 332 59.81 1.87 29.78
N ILE A 333 59.40 1.74 31.04
CA ILE A 333 60.09 2.07 32.33
C ILE A 333 58.98 2.06 33.39
N SER A 334 58.72 0.93 34.05
CA SER A 334 59.27 0.44 35.33
C SER A 334 58.86 1.24 36.57
N ASP A 335 58.23 0.50 37.49
CA ASP A 335 58.50 0.45 38.94
C ASP A 335 57.68 1.26 39.96
N LYS A 336 57.09 0.44 40.86
CA LYS A 336 56.99 0.52 42.33
C LYS A 336 55.69 1.02 42.99
N LYS A 337 55.00 0.03 43.55
CA LYS A 337 54.63 -0.17 44.98
C LYS A 337 54.08 1.02 45.79
N GLY A 338 52.98 0.77 46.48
CA GLY A 338 52.92 1.04 47.93
C GLY A 338 51.58 1.43 48.52
N PHE A 339 51.03 0.54 49.34
CA PHE A 339 50.37 0.77 50.63
C PHE A 339 49.09 1.62 50.72
N GLY A 340 48.13 1.10 51.49
CA GLY A 340 46.84 1.72 51.71
C GLY A 340 46.79 2.65 52.91
N GLN A 341 45.65 3.30 53.11
CA GLN A 341 45.12 3.58 54.45
C GLN A 341 43.65 4.02 54.38
N LYS A 342 42.91 3.51 55.35
CA LYS A 342 41.53 3.87 55.70
C LYS A 342 41.48 5.31 56.19
N TYR A 343 40.47 6.06 55.76
CA TYR A 343 39.84 7.07 56.61
C TYR A 343 38.32 6.92 56.52
N ALA A 344 37.74 6.64 57.69
CA ALA A 344 36.31 6.74 57.92
C ALA A 344 35.96 8.20 58.25
N GLY A 345 34.74 8.61 57.87
CA GLY A 345 34.09 9.80 58.41
C GLY A 345 33.61 10.79 57.34
N SER A 346 32.35 10.66 56.92
CA SER A 346 31.33 11.69 57.10
C SER A 346 30.14 11.39 56.20
N SER A 347 29.07 10.91 56.81
CA SER A 347 27.73 10.84 56.23
C SER A 347 27.30 12.23 55.78
N ASN A 348 27.21 12.43 54.46
CA ASN A 348 26.37 13.47 53.90
C ASN A 348 25.34 12.80 53.01
N THR A 349 24.20 12.49 53.63
CA THR A 349 22.94 12.15 52.97
C THR A 349 22.51 13.34 52.12
N ARG A 350 23.03 13.43 50.89
CA ARG A 350 22.37 14.16 49.82
C ARG A 350 21.27 13.25 49.30
N SER A 351 20.03 13.64 49.56
CA SER A 351 18.85 13.10 48.90
C SER A 351 19.07 13.17 47.39
N THR A 352 19.45 12.04 46.80
CA THR A 352 19.35 11.86 45.35
C THR A 352 17.87 11.86 45.05
N SER A 353 17.36 12.97 44.53
CA SER A 353 16.09 13.00 43.81
C SER A 353 16.07 11.78 42.89
N ALA A 354 15.15 10.85 43.13
CA ALA A 354 15.06 9.61 42.37
C ALA A 354 15.03 9.97 40.88
N ALA A 355 15.99 9.45 40.11
CA ALA A 355 15.96 9.59 38.67
C ALA A 355 14.59 9.06 38.18
N PRO A 356 13.92 9.75 37.24
CA PRO A 356 12.60 9.31 36.78
C PRO A 356 12.68 7.86 36.31
N ALA A 357 11.77 7.02 36.82
CA ALA A 357 11.79 5.59 36.56
C ALA A 357 11.76 5.33 35.05
N VAL A 358 12.84 4.76 34.51
CA VAL A 358 12.94 4.42 33.09
C VAL A 358 12.23 3.08 32.89
N ARG A 359 11.20 3.06 32.03
CA ARG A 359 10.48 1.83 31.69
C ARG A 359 11.43 0.76 31.15
N ASP A 360 11.38 -0.43 31.74
CA ASP A 360 11.93 -1.63 31.12
C ASP A 360 10.99 -2.09 29.99
N LYS A 361 11.51 -2.16 28.76
CA LYS A 361 10.75 -2.58 27.59
C LYS A 361 10.47 -4.09 27.56
N TRP A 362 11.28 -4.88 28.26
CA TRP A 362 11.15 -6.33 28.35
C TRP A 362 10.09 -6.77 29.36
N VAL A 363 9.60 -5.82 30.15
CA VAL A 363 8.49 -6.00 31.08
C VAL A 363 7.23 -5.41 30.46
N GLU A 364 6.16 -6.19 30.50
CA GLU A 364 4.85 -5.78 30.03
C GLU A 364 4.34 -4.59 30.86
N ILE A 365 3.68 -3.64 30.20
CA ILE A 365 3.03 -2.54 30.91
C ILE A 365 1.80 -3.11 31.62
N THR A 366 1.63 -2.75 32.89
CA THR A 366 0.48 -3.14 33.70
C THR A 366 -0.29 -1.89 34.13
N GLY A 367 -1.59 -2.02 34.34
CA GLY A 367 -2.44 -0.95 34.86
C GLY A 367 -3.87 -1.07 34.38
N ASP A 368 -4.74 -0.27 34.96
CA ASP A 368 -6.20 -0.33 34.77
C ASP A 368 -6.67 0.05 33.35
N TYR A 369 -5.78 0.63 32.54
CA TYR A 369 -6.08 1.02 31.15
C TYR A 369 -5.39 0.11 30.12
N ILE A 370 -4.68 -0.94 30.55
CA ILE A 370 -3.97 -1.83 29.65
C ILE A 370 -4.85 -3.04 29.33
N PRO A 371 -5.15 -3.30 28.04
CA PRO A 371 -5.91 -4.49 27.68
C PRO A 371 -5.16 -5.78 28.06
N THR A 372 -5.93 -6.81 28.39
CA THR A 372 -5.40 -8.12 28.79
C THR A 372 -4.62 -8.77 27.64
N THR A 373 -3.44 -9.32 27.92
CA THR A 373 -2.64 -10.05 26.93
C THR A 373 -3.25 -11.41 26.63
N VAL A 374 -3.16 -11.83 25.36
CA VAL A 374 -3.57 -13.18 24.95
C VAL A 374 -2.78 -14.22 25.76
N PRO A 375 -3.43 -15.27 26.28
CA PRO A 375 -2.75 -16.31 27.06
C PRO A 375 -1.50 -16.85 26.35
N HIS A 376 -0.49 -17.27 27.12
CA HIS A 376 0.82 -17.78 26.67
C HIS A 376 1.85 -16.71 26.25
N TRP A 377 1.42 -15.53 25.77
CA TRP A 377 2.34 -14.53 25.21
C TRP A 377 3.20 -13.80 26.25
N SER A 378 2.64 -13.43 27.41
CA SER A 378 3.42 -12.80 28.48
C SER A 378 4.51 -13.73 29.03
N LYS A 379 4.20 -15.03 29.17
CA LYS A 379 5.17 -16.06 29.58
C LYS A 379 6.27 -16.24 28.53
N ALA A 380 5.89 -16.29 27.26
CA ALA A 380 6.81 -16.38 26.13
C ALA A 380 7.82 -15.22 26.12
N LEU A 381 7.34 -13.97 26.28
CA LEU A 381 8.22 -12.78 26.31
C LEU A 381 9.23 -12.85 27.47
N ARG A 382 8.78 -13.21 28.68
CA ARG A 382 9.65 -13.34 29.86
C ARG A 382 10.72 -14.42 29.70
N SER A 383 10.50 -15.41 28.85
CA SER A 383 11.46 -16.49 28.59
C SER A 383 12.58 -16.10 27.61
N VAL A 384 12.50 -14.94 26.98
CA VAL A 384 13.50 -14.47 26.02
C VAL A 384 14.68 -13.85 26.76
N ASN A 385 15.89 -14.23 26.37
CA ASN A 385 17.11 -13.58 26.84
C ASN A 385 17.38 -12.33 25.97
N PRO A 386 17.38 -11.10 26.52
CA PRO A 386 17.66 -9.87 25.77
C PRO A 386 19.04 -9.83 25.09
N LEU A 387 19.97 -10.67 25.56
CA LEU A 387 21.34 -10.76 25.03
C LEU A 387 21.45 -11.67 23.79
N ASP A 388 20.43 -12.49 23.52
CA ASP A 388 20.39 -13.41 22.38
C ASP A 388 19.92 -12.70 21.09
N ARG A 389 20.67 -11.67 20.69
CA ARG A 389 20.44 -10.88 19.47
C ARG A 389 21.48 -11.23 18.40
N GLN A 390 21.08 -11.11 17.13
CA GLN A 390 22.03 -11.25 16.01
C GLN A 390 23.21 -10.28 16.18
N ARG A 391 24.42 -10.77 15.86
CA ARG A 391 25.66 -9.98 15.93
C ARG A 391 25.58 -8.75 15.03
N ASN A 392 24.99 -8.92 13.85
CA ASN A 392 24.62 -7.85 12.93
C ASN A 392 23.10 -7.70 12.98
N PRO A 393 22.55 -6.66 13.62
CA PRO A 393 21.12 -6.46 13.68
C PRO A 393 20.55 -6.19 12.29
N ALA A 394 19.27 -6.52 12.10
CA ALA A 394 18.56 -6.18 10.87
C ALA A 394 18.66 -4.67 10.57
N PRO A 395 18.56 -4.27 9.29
CA PRO A 395 18.54 -2.86 8.92
C PRO A 395 17.45 -2.07 9.68
N LYS A 396 17.69 -0.76 9.87
CA LYS A 396 16.80 0.09 10.69
C LYS A 396 15.35 0.12 10.19
N GLU A 397 15.15 -0.01 8.88
CA GLU A 397 13.84 -0.10 8.25
C GLU A 397 12.99 -1.25 8.80
N TYR A 398 13.61 -2.38 9.18
CA TYR A 398 12.95 -3.54 9.79
C TYR A 398 12.80 -3.40 11.30
N THR A 399 13.81 -2.86 11.99
CA THR A 399 13.82 -2.81 13.46
C THR A 399 12.92 -1.73 14.06
N GLY A 400 12.57 -0.70 13.28
CA GLY A 400 11.74 0.40 13.74
C GLY A 400 10.30 0.01 14.09
N TYR A 401 9.59 0.94 14.73
CA TYR A 401 8.20 0.83 15.13
C TYR A 401 7.31 1.48 14.07
N ARG A 402 6.34 0.74 13.52
CA ARG A 402 5.39 1.26 12.50
C ARG A 402 4.29 2.13 13.12
N PHE A 403 3.96 1.82 14.37
CA PHE A 403 3.07 2.54 15.26
C PHE A 403 3.84 2.95 16.50
N PRO A 404 3.44 4.00 17.24
CA PRO A 404 4.10 4.32 18.49
C PRO A 404 4.04 3.14 19.46
N ASP A 405 5.16 2.91 20.16
CA ASP A 405 5.20 1.95 21.27
C ASP A 405 4.08 2.27 22.28
N PRO A 406 3.22 1.31 22.67
CA PRO A 406 2.08 1.59 23.55
C PRO A 406 2.48 2.24 24.89
N GLY A 407 3.66 1.93 25.43
CA GLY A 407 4.12 2.56 26.65
C GLY A 407 4.66 3.96 26.44
N LEU A 408 4.94 4.36 25.21
CA LEU A 408 5.14 5.77 24.91
C LEU A 408 3.87 6.58 25.14
N LEU A 409 2.70 5.97 24.98
CA LEU A 409 1.41 6.62 25.15
C LEU A 409 0.97 6.68 26.60
N VAL A 410 1.13 5.61 27.38
CA VAL A 410 0.47 5.50 28.69
C VAL A 410 1.43 5.50 29.90
N PHE A 411 2.71 5.17 29.74
CA PHE A 411 3.63 4.97 30.89
C PHE A 411 3.88 6.24 31.72
N SER A 412 3.80 7.42 31.10
CA SER A 412 4.06 8.70 31.78
C SER A 412 2.74 9.37 32.16
N ASP A 413 2.41 9.43 33.45
CA ASP A 413 1.18 10.08 33.94
C ASP A 413 1.07 11.55 33.52
N ILE A 414 2.20 12.25 33.39
CA ILE A 414 2.25 13.65 32.97
C ILE A 414 1.91 13.81 31.47
N ARG A 415 2.24 12.82 30.63
CA ARG A 415 2.19 12.95 29.16
C ARG A 415 1.10 12.11 28.52
N ARG A 416 0.47 11.20 29.27
CA ARG A 416 -0.45 10.20 28.72
C ARG A 416 -1.67 10.78 28.01
N GLU A 417 -2.26 11.84 28.57
CA GLU A 417 -3.37 12.58 27.95
C GLU A 417 -2.94 13.15 26.59
N LYS A 418 -1.84 13.89 26.58
CA LYS A 418 -1.28 14.53 25.39
C LYS A 418 -0.92 13.53 24.30
N ASN A 419 -0.26 12.43 24.68
CA ASN A 419 0.22 11.44 23.73
C ASN A 419 -0.94 10.67 23.09
N LEU A 420 -1.99 10.33 23.85
CA LEU A 420 -3.19 9.69 23.29
C LEU A 420 -3.92 10.63 22.32
N PHE A 421 -4.12 11.89 22.72
CA PHE A 421 -4.76 12.89 21.87
C PHE A 421 -3.98 13.09 20.56
N ASN A 422 -2.67 13.31 20.66
CA ASN A 422 -1.81 13.54 19.50
C ASN A 422 -1.71 12.30 18.60
N TRP A 423 -1.74 11.09 19.18
CA TRP A 423 -1.84 9.86 18.40
C TRP A 423 -3.11 9.85 17.54
N LEU A 424 -4.27 10.14 18.13
CA LEU A 424 -5.53 10.13 17.37
C LEU A 424 -5.54 11.19 16.26
N LEU A 425 -4.95 12.36 16.49
CA LEU A 425 -4.83 13.40 15.46
C LEU A 425 -4.06 12.95 14.20
N ILE A 426 -3.00 12.16 14.39
CA ILE A 426 -2.11 11.72 13.31
C ILE A 426 -2.37 10.28 12.86
N ARG A 427 -3.34 9.58 13.46
CA ARG A 427 -3.57 8.15 13.23
C ARG A 427 -3.86 7.86 11.77
N ASP A 428 -4.77 8.59 11.13
CA ASP A 428 -5.09 8.39 9.72
C ASP A 428 -3.89 8.65 8.81
N ALA A 429 -3.09 9.69 9.06
CA ALA A 429 -1.87 9.92 8.30
C ALA A 429 -0.85 8.79 8.47
N SER A 430 -0.76 8.22 9.68
CA SER A 430 0.10 7.07 9.98
C SER A 430 -0.37 5.80 9.24
N ILE A 431 -1.69 5.58 9.17
CA ILE A 431 -2.29 4.47 8.41
C ILE A 431 -2.03 4.65 6.92
N ARG A 432 -2.31 5.84 6.36
CA ARG A 432 -2.05 6.17 4.94
C ARG A 432 -0.61 5.84 4.55
N ARG A 433 0.36 6.28 5.37
CA ARG A 433 1.80 6.03 5.15
C ARG A 433 2.09 4.54 5.02
N ILE A 434 1.59 3.75 5.97
CA ILE A 434 1.84 2.31 6.01
C ILE A 434 1.19 1.61 4.80
N MET A 435 -0.05 1.97 4.44
CA MET A 435 -0.76 1.36 3.33
C MET A 435 -0.10 1.64 1.97
N HIS A 436 0.56 2.80 1.83
CA HIS A 436 1.31 3.16 0.62
C HIS A 436 2.62 2.38 0.48
N ASP A 437 3.36 2.19 1.57
CA ASP A 437 4.62 1.44 1.56
C ASP A 437 4.42 -0.07 1.25
N VAL A 438 3.23 -0.62 1.50
CA VAL A 438 2.92 -2.03 1.18
C VAL A 438 2.92 -2.29 -0.35
N GLY A 439 2.71 -1.25 -1.16
CA GLY A 439 2.63 -1.34 -2.63
C GLY A 439 3.95 -1.08 -3.37
N SER A 440 5.04 -0.71 -2.68
CA SER A 440 6.36 -0.52 -3.30
C SER A 440 7.11 -1.85 -3.45
N GLY A 441 8.08 -1.92 -4.37
CA GLY A 441 8.81 -3.17 -4.70
C GLY A 441 9.52 -3.83 -3.52
N ASP A 442 9.89 -3.06 -2.49
CA ASP A 442 10.48 -3.56 -1.24
C ASP A 442 9.42 -3.95 -0.19
N GLY A 443 8.17 -3.50 -0.38
CA GLY A 443 6.93 -3.97 0.25
C GLY A 443 6.79 -3.80 1.76
N ILE A 444 7.78 -3.27 2.47
CA ILE A 444 7.78 -3.19 3.94
C ILE A 444 7.64 -1.75 4.40
N PRO A 445 6.56 -1.42 5.11
CA PRO A 445 6.41 -0.12 5.75
C PRO A 445 7.59 0.20 6.65
N ARG A 446 8.23 1.35 6.42
CA ARG A 446 9.40 1.73 7.19
C ARG A 446 9.01 1.97 8.65
N GLY A 447 9.76 1.37 9.57
CA GLY A 447 9.60 1.60 10.99
C GLY A 447 10.40 2.82 11.47
N PHE A 448 9.92 3.50 12.50
CA PHE A 448 10.61 4.64 13.11
C PHE A 448 11.17 4.33 14.49
N SER A 449 12.19 5.07 14.91
CA SER A 449 12.72 4.93 16.28
C SER A 449 11.70 5.46 17.30
N ASN A 450 11.73 4.95 18.54
CA ASN A 450 10.91 5.52 19.62
C ASN A 450 11.24 6.99 19.91
N GLU A 451 12.46 7.43 19.62
CA GLU A 451 12.83 8.85 19.77
C GLU A 451 12.10 9.71 18.73
N LEU A 452 12.00 9.21 17.50
CA LEU A 452 11.25 9.88 16.45
C LEU A 452 9.74 9.89 16.74
N TRP A 453 9.19 8.80 17.28
CA TRP A 453 7.81 8.80 17.76
C TRP A 453 7.57 9.78 18.91
N ARG A 454 8.53 9.95 19.83
CA ARG A 454 8.44 10.98 20.89
C ARG A 454 8.41 12.39 20.32
N ILE A 455 9.19 12.62 19.27
CA ILE A 455 9.19 13.88 18.56
C ILE A 455 7.80 14.12 17.99
N ILE A 456 7.31 13.20 17.16
CA ILE A 456 6.00 13.29 16.49
C ILE A 456 4.86 13.52 17.48
N LEU A 457 4.79 12.72 18.55
CA LEU A 457 3.74 12.84 19.57
C LEU A 457 3.95 14.04 20.51
N GLY A 458 5.19 14.51 20.63
CA GLY A 458 5.57 15.58 21.55
C GLY A 458 5.51 16.97 20.95
N VAL A 459 5.39 17.11 19.62
CA VAL A 459 5.34 18.41 18.95
C VAL A 459 4.17 19.22 19.51
N GLU A 460 4.49 20.31 20.20
CA GLU A 460 3.58 21.43 20.38
C GLU A 460 3.68 22.27 19.12
N PHE A 461 2.61 22.30 18.34
CA PHE A 461 2.51 23.14 17.18
C PHE A 461 2.16 24.54 17.67
N THR A 462 3.16 25.43 17.70
CA THR A 462 3.01 26.79 18.27
C THR A 462 2.83 27.81 17.16
N ASP A 463 2.13 28.91 17.47
CA ASP A 463 1.90 30.03 16.54
C ASP A 463 3.21 30.66 16.00
N ALA A 464 4.33 30.53 16.72
CA ALA A 464 5.65 30.98 16.28
C ALA A 464 6.15 30.26 15.02
N ASP A 465 5.66 29.05 14.73
CA ASP A 465 6.04 28.27 13.54
C ASP A 465 5.35 28.78 12.26
N LYS A 466 4.28 29.56 12.40
CA LYS A 466 3.53 30.17 11.30
C LYS A 466 4.36 31.18 10.50
N HIS A 467 5.34 31.82 11.13
CA HIS A 467 6.16 32.87 10.51
C HIS A 467 7.42 32.35 9.81
N ALA A 468 7.89 31.15 10.16
CA ALA A 468 9.09 30.57 9.56
C ALA A 468 8.78 29.83 8.24
N ALA A 469 7.59 29.22 8.12
CA ALA A 469 7.20 28.46 6.93
C ALA A 469 6.94 29.33 5.69
N SER A 470 6.60 30.62 5.87
CA SER A 470 6.38 31.56 4.77
C SER A 470 7.66 32.25 4.27
N SER A 471 8.79 32.10 4.97
CA SER A 471 10.00 32.92 4.73
C SER A 471 11.26 32.15 4.32
N SER A 472 11.20 30.84 4.05
CA SER A 472 12.38 30.04 3.68
C SER A 472 12.12 29.08 2.53
N MET A 473 11.86 29.62 1.34
CA MET A 473 12.11 28.91 0.08
C MET A 473 13.52 29.25 -0.42
N HIS A 474 14.56 28.66 0.17
CA HIS A 474 15.82 28.33 -0.52
C HIS A 474 16.69 27.42 0.38
N PRO A 475 17.20 26.29 -0.13
CA PRO A 475 18.03 25.37 0.65
C PRO A 475 19.51 25.78 0.54
N SER A 476 20.06 26.38 1.59
CA SER A 476 21.52 26.43 1.76
C SER A 476 21.98 25.14 2.43
N SER A 477 22.65 24.31 1.62
CA SER A 477 23.72 23.35 1.96
C SER A 477 23.63 22.56 3.27
N SER A 478 23.50 21.24 3.11
CA SER A 478 24.18 20.20 3.90
C SER A 478 24.43 20.49 5.39
N ASP A 479 23.65 19.87 6.27
CA ASP A 479 24.24 19.12 7.39
C ASP A 479 23.17 18.35 8.19
N GLN A 480 23.43 17.05 8.33
CA GLN A 480 23.09 16.16 9.45
C GLN A 480 21.67 16.29 10.06
N LEU A 481 20.82 15.27 9.86
CA LEU A 481 19.67 15.04 10.76
C LEU A 481 20.19 14.73 12.19
N PRO A 482 19.93 15.58 13.20
CA PRO A 482 20.45 15.35 14.53
C PRO A 482 19.64 14.27 15.23
N ASN A 483 20.26 13.13 15.44
CA ASN A 483 19.70 12.03 16.20
C ASN A 483 19.92 12.27 17.70
N CYS A 484 19.27 13.28 18.33
CA CYS A 484 19.42 13.51 19.77
C CYS A 484 18.23 14.28 20.39
N ARG A 485 17.93 13.92 21.65
CA ARG A 485 17.05 14.63 22.60
C ARG A 485 17.36 16.14 22.79
N SER A 486 18.44 16.63 22.20
CA SER A 486 18.93 18.02 22.23
C SER A 486 18.74 18.78 20.91
N ALA A 487 18.18 18.17 19.86
CA ALA A 487 17.91 18.88 18.61
C ALA A 487 16.86 20.00 18.85
N PRO A 488 17.06 21.23 18.34
CA PRO A 488 16.08 22.31 18.37
C PRO A 488 14.68 21.86 17.92
N HIS A 489 13.62 22.46 18.47
CA HIS A 489 12.23 22.15 18.11
C HIS A 489 11.95 22.25 16.60
N ALA A 490 12.66 23.13 15.88
CA ALA A 490 12.58 23.25 14.43
C ALA A 490 13.03 21.98 13.68
N ASP A 491 14.06 21.28 14.15
CA ASP A 491 14.59 20.07 13.51
C ASP A 491 13.65 18.89 13.71
N ARG A 492 13.01 18.85 14.87
CA ARG A 492 11.95 17.90 15.22
C ARG A 492 10.71 18.08 14.35
N ARG A 493 10.33 19.33 14.09
CA ARG A 493 9.24 19.68 13.17
C ARG A 493 9.60 19.34 11.72
N ARG A 494 10.83 19.63 11.28
CA ARG A 494 11.34 19.18 9.97
C ARG A 494 11.30 17.66 9.82
N ALA A 495 11.69 16.91 10.84
CA ALA A 495 11.61 15.45 10.84
C ALA A 495 10.16 14.93 10.79
N ALA A 496 9.22 15.56 11.49
CA ALA A 496 7.80 15.20 11.40
C ALA A 496 7.19 15.53 10.02
N ILE A 497 7.53 16.68 9.44
CA ILE A 497 7.15 17.07 8.06
C ILE A 497 7.73 16.07 7.05
N ALA A 498 8.99 15.70 7.22
CA ALA A 498 9.67 14.67 6.43
C ALA A 498 8.94 13.31 6.45
N ILE A 499 8.31 12.95 7.56
CA ILE A 499 7.62 11.66 7.72
C ILE A 499 6.23 11.63 7.09
N PHE A 500 5.46 12.70 7.24
CA PHE A 500 4.06 12.74 6.82
C PHE A 500 3.84 13.54 5.53
N GLY A 501 4.91 14.15 5.02
CA GLY A 501 4.97 14.85 3.74
C GLY A 501 4.36 16.26 3.72
N GLN A 502 3.67 16.65 4.80
CA GLN A 502 3.14 17.99 4.99
C GLN A 502 3.13 18.28 6.50
N PRO A 503 3.21 19.55 6.93
CA PRO A 503 2.88 19.89 8.30
C PRO A 503 1.39 19.60 8.55
N PRO A 504 0.99 19.34 9.81
CA PRO A 504 -0.41 19.37 10.20
C PRO A 504 -1.08 20.70 9.80
N ASP A 505 -2.35 20.65 9.36
CA ASP A 505 -3.11 21.83 8.90
C ASP A 505 -3.82 22.58 10.04
N GLY A 506 -4.06 21.92 11.18
CA GLY A 506 -4.84 22.45 12.30
C GLY A 506 -4.17 22.24 13.65
N HIS A 507 -3.86 23.34 14.34
CA HIS A 507 -3.01 23.34 15.53
C HIS A 507 -3.76 23.56 16.85
N ASN A 508 -5.08 23.75 16.82
CA ASN A 508 -5.94 23.98 17.98
C ASN A 508 -7.11 22.99 18.05
N HIS A 509 -6.83 21.72 17.78
CA HIS A 509 -7.83 20.68 18.01
C HIS A 509 -8.12 20.61 19.51
N GLN A 510 -9.37 20.90 19.89
CA GLN A 510 -9.88 20.68 21.25
C GLN A 510 -10.61 19.34 21.36
N GLU A 511 -10.77 18.64 20.25
CA GLU A 511 -11.52 17.40 20.14
C GLU A 511 -10.87 16.49 19.08
N VAL A 512 -10.93 15.18 19.32
CA VAL A 512 -10.54 14.12 18.40
C VAL A 512 -11.72 13.17 18.19
N ILE A 513 -11.68 12.37 17.12
CA ILE A 513 -12.70 11.36 16.85
C ILE A 513 -12.11 9.96 17.04
N TRP A 514 -12.78 9.12 17.81
CA TRP A 514 -12.49 7.70 17.94
C TRP A 514 -13.74 6.90 17.59
N ARG A 515 -13.73 6.13 16.50
CA ARG A 515 -14.86 5.27 16.07
C ARG A 515 -16.22 5.98 16.01
N GLY A 516 -16.20 7.24 15.56
CA GLY A 516 -17.40 8.09 15.48
C GLY A 516 -17.74 8.87 16.76
N HIS A 517 -17.03 8.61 17.87
CA HIS A 517 -17.18 9.34 19.12
C HIS A 517 -16.24 10.54 19.18
N VAL A 518 -16.79 11.71 19.54
CA VAL A 518 -16.01 12.91 19.78
C VAL A 518 -15.46 12.86 21.21
N VAL A 519 -14.14 12.96 21.35
CA VAL A 519 -13.42 12.96 22.63
C VAL A 519 -12.76 14.34 22.80
N PRO A 520 -13.22 15.16 23.76
CA PRO A 520 -12.58 16.43 24.07
C PRO A 520 -11.17 16.28 24.66
N TRP A 521 -10.36 17.33 24.54
CA TRP A 521 -9.06 17.41 25.19
C TRP A 521 -9.20 17.40 26.72
N GLY A 522 -8.34 16.66 27.41
CA GLY A 522 -8.29 16.64 28.87
C GLY A 522 -9.35 15.74 29.51
N THR A 523 -9.97 14.85 28.74
CA THR A 523 -11.04 13.97 29.21
C THR A 523 -10.78 12.48 29.06
N PHE A 524 -9.69 12.02 28.44
CA PHE A 524 -9.44 10.58 28.22
C PHE A 524 -9.51 9.75 29.51
N PHE A 525 -8.88 10.25 30.58
CA PHE A 525 -8.86 9.58 31.89
C PHE A 525 -9.97 10.05 32.84
N LYS A 526 -10.88 10.93 32.36
CA LYS A 526 -12.10 11.33 33.10
C LYS A 526 -13.32 10.51 32.67
N HIS A 527 -13.24 9.88 31.50
CA HIS A 527 -14.28 9.02 30.93
C HIS A 527 -14.11 7.54 31.35
N ASP A 528 -14.94 6.66 30.78
CA ASP A 528 -14.87 5.20 30.93
C ASP A 528 -13.45 4.69 30.59
N PRO A 529 -12.78 3.94 31.50
CA PRO A 529 -11.48 3.31 31.24
C PRO A 529 -11.43 2.52 29.94
N LEU A 530 -12.58 1.99 29.50
CA LEU A 530 -12.72 1.24 28.25
C LEU A 530 -12.25 2.03 27.02
N LEU A 531 -12.44 3.36 26.98
CA LEU A 531 -12.00 4.17 25.83
C LEU A 531 -10.48 4.07 25.64
N VAL A 532 -9.72 4.21 26.74
CA VAL A 532 -8.26 4.16 26.69
C VAL A 532 -7.78 2.73 26.42
N GLU A 533 -8.44 1.74 27.02
CA GLU A 533 -8.17 0.33 26.72
C GLU A 533 -8.38 -0.01 25.24
N GLU A 534 -9.45 0.49 24.62
CA GLU A 534 -9.74 0.27 23.19
C GLU A 534 -8.68 0.90 22.28
N ILE A 535 -8.26 2.14 22.56
CA ILE A 535 -7.21 2.82 21.79
C ILE A 535 -5.89 2.07 21.92
N LEU A 536 -5.54 1.65 23.13
CA LEU A 536 -4.32 0.88 23.35
C LEU A 536 -4.42 -0.50 22.70
N TRP A 537 -5.57 -1.16 22.74
CA TRP A 537 -5.80 -2.42 22.05
C TRP A 537 -5.57 -2.29 20.54
N ASP A 538 -6.14 -1.27 19.88
CA ASP A 538 -5.94 -1.00 18.44
C ASP A 538 -4.45 -0.89 18.09
N ILE A 539 -3.68 -0.15 18.89
CA ILE A 539 -2.25 0.03 18.65
C ILE A 539 -1.48 -1.26 18.86
N HIS A 540 -1.83 -2.06 19.88
CA HIS A 540 -1.20 -3.36 20.08
C HIS A 540 -1.49 -4.31 18.92
N GLN A 541 -2.74 -4.37 18.43
CA GLN A 541 -3.11 -5.22 17.31
C GLN A 541 -2.34 -4.84 16.04
N ASN A 542 -2.41 -3.55 15.67
CA ASN A 542 -1.74 -3.05 14.48
C ASN A 542 -0.21 -3.22 14.59
N SER A 543 0.36 -2.97 15.76
CA SER A 543 1.80 -3.21 15.97
C SER A 543 2.17 -4.67 15.84
N PHE A 544 1.42 -5.59 16.45
CA PHE A 544 1.66 -7.03 16.37
C PHE A 544 1.57 -7.55 14.94
N GLN A 545 0.52 -7.15 14.21
CA GLN A 545 0.30 -7.48 12.80
C GLN A 545 1.50 -7.10 11.94
N TYR A 546 1.96 -5.85 12.04
CA TYR A 546 3.09 -5.37 11.24
C TYR A 546 4.45 -5.88 11.74
N ASP A 547 4.62 -6.15 13.03
CA ASP A 547 5.79 -6.83 13.59
C ASP A 547 5.91 -8.26 13.02
N LEU A 548 4.79 -8.99 12.91
CA LEU A 548 4.73 -10.34 12.31
C LEU A 548 5.08 -10.31 10.82
N ILE A 549 4.44 -9.44 10.04
CA ILE A 549 4.71 -9.29 8.60
C ILE A 549 6.18 -8.93 8.35
N THR A 550 6.71 -7.99 9.13
CA THR A 550 8.10 -7.51 8.96
C THR A 550 9.10 -8.62 9.29
N LEU A 551 8.89 -9.34 10.40
CA LEU A 551 9.75 -10.45 10.77
C LEU A 551 9.78 -11.53 9.69
N ASP A 552 8.59 -11.89 9.24
CA ASP A 552 8.40 -12.96 8.28
C ASP A 552 8.98 -12.63 6.90
N ARG A 553 8.84 -11.38 6.44
CA ARG A 553 9.52 -10.87 5.24
C ARG A 553 11.03 -10.83 5.38
N TYR A 554 11.55 -10.37 6.53
CA TYR A 554 12.99 -10.30 6.78
C TYR A 554 13.64 -11.69 6.78
N LEU A 555 12.96 -12.68 7.38
CA LEU A 555 13.51 -14.03 7.52
C LEU A 555 13.39 -14.87 6.24
N CYS A 556 12.38 -14.63 5.39
CA CYS A 556 12.16 -15.39 4.16
C CYS A 556 11.78 -14.49 2.97
N PRO A 557 12.68 -13.61 2.49
CA PRO A 557 12.39 -12.69 1.38
C PRO A 557 12.03 -13.42 0.08
N GLU A 558 12.73 -14.51 -0.25
CA GLU A 558 12.48 -15.31 -1.45
C GLU A 558 11.06 -15.87 -1.54
N LEU A 559 10.48 -16.31 -0.41
CA LEU A 559 9.11 -16.80 -0.37
C LEU A 559 8.09 -15.68 -0.58
N TRP A 560 8.42 -14.46 -0.17
CA TRP A 560 7.58 -13.30 -0.45
C TRP A 560 7.68 -12.85 -1.91
N HIS A 561 8.78 -13.13 -2.61
CA HIS A 561 8.88 -12.90 -4.06
C HIS A 561 8.13 -13.95 -4.88
N ARG A 562 8.13 -15.22 -4.44
CA ARG A 562 7.53 -16.34 -5.20
C ARG A 562 6.07 -16.63 -4.83
N GLU A 563 5.74 -16.57 -3.54
CA GLU A 563 4.49 -17.11 -2.98
C GLU A 563 3.83 -16.11 -2.02
N SER A 564 3.86 -14.81 -2.36
CA SER A 564 3.32 -13.75 -1.49
C SER A 564 1.87 -13.99 -1.07
N GLY A 565 1.02 -14.55 -1.95
CA GLY A 565 -0.38 -14.85 -1.64
C GLY A 565 -0.54 -15.88 -0.51
N ALA A 566 0.11 -17.04 -0.66
CA ALA A 566 0.05 -18.11 0.35
C ALA A 566 0.58 -17.64 1.73
N ARG A 567 1.63 -16.81 1.72
CA ARG A 567 2.20 -16.19 2.93
C ARG A 567 1.19 -15.26 3.61
N GLN A 568 0.53 -14.41 2.81
CA GLN A 568 -0.51 -13.52 3.32
C GLN A 568 -1.72 -14.30 3.87
N ASP A 569 -2.14 -15.39 3.23
CA ASP A 569 -3.24 -16.23 3.70
C ASP A 569 -2.93 -16.86 5.08
N LEU A 570 -1.69 -17.31 5.29
CA LEU A 570 -1.25 -17.77 6.61
C LEU A 570 -1.36 -16.64 7.65
N ILE A 571 -0.90 -15.43 7.34
CA ILE A 571 -0.98 -14.28 8.25
C ILE A 571 -2.44 -13.89 8.52
N CYS A 572 -3.29 -13.88 7.50
CA CYS A 572 -4.73 -13.71 7.62
C CYS A 572 -5.35 -14.74 8.58
N GLY A 573 -4.96 -16.02 8.48
CA GLY A 573 -5.38 -17.07 9.40
C GLY A 573 -4.92 -16.87 10.85
N ILE A 574 -3.73 -16.30 11.06
CA ILE A 574 -3.17 -15.97 12.39
C ILE A 574 -3.96 -14.84 13.05
N LEU A 575 -4.28 -13.80 12.29
CA LEU A 575 -4.99 -12.61 12.75
C LEU A 575 -6.53 -12.80 12.78
N GLY A 576 -7.03 -13.80 12.05
CA GLY A 576 -8.46 -14.02 11.83
C GLY A 576 -9.09 -12.89 11.00
N CYS A 577 -8.36 -12.38 10.01
CA CYS A 577 -8.80 -11.29 9.14
C CYS A 577 -8.76 -11.72 7.67
N ASP A 578 -9.47 -10.99 6.84
CA ASP A 578 -9.48 -11.23 5.39
C ASP A 578 -8.22 -10.71 4.68
N ASN A 579 -7.57 -9.70 5.23
CA ASN A 579 -6.41 -9.06 4.62
C ASN A 579 -5.40 -8.61 5.67
N CYS A 580 -4.20 -9.18 5.62
CA CYS A 580 -3.14 -8.94 6.59
C CYS A 580 -2.49 -7.55 6.49
N PHE A 581 -2.70 -6.78 5.43
CA PHE A 581 -2.17 -5.42 5.32
C PHE A 581 -3.16 -4.35 5.77
N VAL A 582 -4.43 -4.70 5.91
CA VAL A 582 -5.47 -3.69 6.11
C VAL A 582 -5.77 -3.52 7.58
N ILE A 583 -5.82 -2.25 8.00
CA ILE A 583 -6.17 -1.88 9.36
C ILE A 583 -7.68 -1.67 9.40
N VAL A 584 -8.39 -2.65 9.98
CA VAL A 584 -9.85 -2.68 10.03
C VAL A 584 -10.34 -2.15 11.38
N ASP A 585 -11.11 -1.07 11.36
CA ASP A 585 -11.63 -0.43 12.58
C ASP A 585 -12.91 -1.10 13.15
N VAL A 586 -13.23 -2.34 12.75
CA VAL A 586 -14.60 -2.88 12.83
C VAL A 586 -14.76 -4.09 13.79
N HIS A 587 -13.68 -4.78 14.17
CA HIS A 587 -13.81 -6.00 14.97
C HIS A 587 -13.78 -5.70 16.46
N ASN A 588 -14.95 -5.75 17.11
CA ASN A 588 -15.12 -5.66 18.57
C ASN A 588 -15.16 -7.04 19.24
N TYR A 589 -14.56 -8.05 18.63
CA TYR A 589 -14.52 -9.41 19.18
C TYR A 589 -13.16 -10.05 18.91
N ASN A 590 -12.82 -11.02 19.75
CA ASN A 590 -11.55 -11.72 19.69
C ASN A 590 -11.45 -12.60 18.44
N THR A 591 -10.45 -12.35 17.59
CA THR A 591 -10.17 -13.11 16.36
C THR A 591 -8.78 -13.77 16.41
N GLY A 592 -8.52 -14.70 15.48
CA GLY A 592 -7.20 -15.28 15.30
C GLY A 592 -6.64 -15.94 16.56
N VAL A 593 -5.41 -15.59 16.94
CA VAL A 593 -4.74 -16.09 18.15
C VAL A 593 -5.45 -15.70 19.45
N ALA A 594 -6.26 -14.63 19.45
CA ALA A 594 -7.04 -14.18 20.59
C ALA A 594 -8.41 -14.88 20.70
N CYS A 595 -8.85 -15.60 19.66
CA CYS A 595 -10.21 -16.15 19.55
C CYS A 595 -10.62 -16.96 20.79
N GLU A 596 -11.88 -16.80 21.21
CA GLU A 596 -12.44 -17.51 22.36
C GLU A 596 -12.70 -18.99 22.06
N ASP A 597 -13.12 -19.29 20.83
CA ASP A 597 -13.32 -20.65 20.35
C ASP A 597 -11.98 -21.39 20.22
N GLU A 598 -11.82 -22.46 20.98
CA GLU A 598 -10.55 -23.20 21.07
C GLU A 598 -10.15 -23.81 19.72
N GLN A 599 -11.11 -24.27 18.92
CA GLN A 599 -10.82 -24.90 17.62
C GLN A 599 -10.32 -23.87 16.60
N ARG A 600 -10.97 -22.71 16.51
CA ARG A 600 -10.55 -21.59 15.65
C ARG A 600 -9.24 -20.99 16.12
N ARG A 601 -9.06 -20.82 17.43
CA ARG A 601 -7.79 -20.39 18.02
C ARG A 601 -6.67 -21.37 17.68
N MET A 602 -6.91 -22.68 17.79
CA MET A 602 -5.93 -23.71 17.43
C MET A 602 -5.55 -23.62 15.94
N LYS A 603 -6.53 -23.39 15.04
CA LYS A 603 -6.24 -23.15 13.62
C LYS A 603 -5.33 -21.93 13.40
N ALA A 604 -5.53 -20.84 14.15
CA ALA A 604 -4.65 -19.67 14.07
C ALA A 604 -3.21 -19.99 14.53
N TYR A 605 -3.05 -20.77 15.60
CA TYR A 605 -1.73 -21.26 16.03
C TYR A 605 -1.11 -22.24 15.03
N GLN A 606 -1.90 -23.06 14.35
CA GLN A 606 -1.41 -23.93 13.25
C GLN A 606 -0.92 -23.09 12.05
N CYS A 607 -1.61 -22.00 11.72
CA CYS A 607 -1.14 -21.06 10.69
C CYS A 607 0.18 -20.41 11.10
N LEU A 608 0.30 -19.97 12.36
CA LEU A 608 1.54 -19.40 12.90
C LEU A 608 2.68 -20.43 12.88
N HIS A 609 2.40 -21.68 13.24
CA HIS A 609 3.38 -22.76 13.17
C HIS A 609 3.89 -22.96 11.74
N LYS A 610 2.99 -23.12 10.77
CA LYS A 610 3.33 -23.28 9.34
C LYS A 610 4.12 -22.10 8.80
N LEU A 611 3.74 -20.87 9.16
CA LEU A 611 4.48 -19.67 8.76
C LEU A 611 5.94 -19.72 9.23
N MET A 612 6.14 -20.18 10.47
CA MET A 612 7.45 -20.23 11.12
C MET A 612 8.33 -21.40 10.66
N GLU A 613 7.77 -22.45 10.05
CA GLU A 613 8.53 -23.61 9.54
C GLU A 613 9.61 -23.17 8.53
N ALA A 614 9.35 -22.13 7.75
CA ALA A 614 10.30 -21.57 6.80
C ALA A 614 11.43 -20.73 7.43
N TRP A 615 11.34 -20.37 8.73
CA TRP A 615 12.30 -19.44 9.35
C TRP A 615 13.67 -20.09 9.63
N PRO A 616 14.79 -19.43 9.29
CA PRO A 616 16.13 -19.96 9.51
C PRO A 616 16.46 -20.04 11.01
N SER A 617 17.07 -21.15 11.44
CA SER A 617 17.45 -21.50 12.84
C SER A 617 16.39 -22.22 13.71
N ALA A 618 15.40 -22.89 13.14
CA ALA A 618 14.50 -23.72 13.93
C ALA A 618 15.19 -25.01 14.42
N SER A 619 15.68 -25.04 15.67
CA SER A 619 15.96 -26.31 16.37
C SER A 619 14.66 -27.14 16.51
N PRO A 620 14.75 -28.48 16.55
CA PRO A 620 13.75 -29.35 15.93
C PRO A 620 12.46 -29.56 16.75
N GLN A 621 11.39 -29.77 15.99
CA GLN A 621 10.18 -30.54 16.28
C GLN A 621 9.32 -30.11 17.49
N LEU A 622 8.34 -29.25 17.20
CA LEU A 622 7.07 -29.14 17.97
C LEU A 622 6.25 -30.46 17.99
N GLY A 623 6.71 -31.50 17.30
CA GLY A 623 6.00 -32.77 17.05
C GLY A 623 5.74 -33.65 18.27
N TYR A 624 6.22 -33.30 19.47
CA TYR A 624 6.04 -34.09 20.69
C TYR A 624 5.39 -33.34 21.87
N ILE A 625 4.71 -32.21 21.62
CA ILE A 625 3.97 -31.54 22.69
C ILE A 625 2.53 -32.06 22.74
N SER A 626 2.26 -32.99 23.67
CA SER A 626 0.97 -33.67 23.79
C SER A 626 -0.18 -32.80 24.32
N THR A 627 0.10 -31.62 24.90
CA THR A 627 -0.95 -30.75 25.45
C THR A 627 -1.17 -29.50 24.58
N PRO A 628 -2.44 -29.14 24.30
CA PRO A 628 -2.77 -27.92 23.54
C PRO A 628 -2.15 -26.64 24.13
N GLY A 629 -2.06 -26.54 25.46
CA GLY A 629 -1.45 -25.40 26.14
C GLY A 629 0.07 -25.33 25.95
N GLY A 630 0.77 -26.47 26.02
CA GLY A 630 2.22 -26.52 25.78
C GLY A 630 2.57 -26.17 24.34
N TYR A 631 1.74 -26.57 23.38
CA TYR A 631 1.92 -26.26 21.96
C TYR A 631 1.87 -24.75 21.70
N LYS A 632 0.87 -24.05 22.26
CA LYS A 632 0.74 -22.58 22.16
C LYS A 632 1.90 -21.84 22.84
N ASP A 633 2.29 -22.29 24.04
CA ASP A 633 3.46 -21.75 24.77
C ASP A 633 4.73 -21.82 23.91
N ALA A 634 4.97 -22.97 23.27
CA ALA A 634 6.14 -23.18 22.45
C ALA A 634 6.13 -22.33 21.17
N ILE A 635 4.97 -22.16 20.52
CA ILE A 635 4.83 -21.27 19.35
C ILE A 635 5.06 -19.82 19.73
N ALA A 636 4.39 -19.32 20.77
CA ALA A 636 4.56 -17.93 21.23
C ALA A 636 6.03 -17.67 21.63
N SER A 637 6.66 -18.61 22.33
CA SER A 637 8.07 -18.51 22.72
C SER A 637 9.00 -18.47 21.50
N ARG A 638 8.74 -19.32 20.49
CA ARG A 638 9.51 -19.34 19.25
C ARG A 638 9.36 -18.01 18.48
N PHE A 639 8.17 -17.42 18.45
CA PHE A 639 7.95 -16.10 17.85
C PHE A 639 8.76 -15.03 18.57
N CYS A 640 8.60 -14.91 19.89
CA CYS A 640 9.29 -13.89 20.67
C CYS A 640 10.81 -14.00 20.55
N ARG A 641 11.37 -15.22 20.58
CA ARG A 641 12.81 -15.44 20.38
C ARG A 641 13.28 -15.05 18.99
N ALA A 642 12.58 -15.49 17.93
CA ALA A 642 12.94 -15.14 16.56
C ALA A 642 12.91 -13.62 16.34
N PHE A 643 11.87 -12.95 16.84
CA PHE A 643 11.71 -11.50 16.76
C PHE A 643 12.86 -10.77 17.47
N CYS A 644 13.15 -11.15 18.72
CA CYS A 644 14.21 -10.51 19.51
C CYS A 644 15.59 -10.77 18.92
N LYS A 645 15.82 -11.98 18.40
CA LYS A 645 17.05 -12.35 17.71
C LYS A 645 17.27 -11.49 16.47
N ALA A 646 16.23 -11.31 15.63
CA ALA A 646 16.31 -10.53 14.40
C ALA A 646 16.44 -9.01 14.66
N PHE A 647 15.63 -8.47 15.56
CA PHE A 647 15.44 -7.01 15.68
C PHE A 647 16.03 -6.37 16.94
N GLY A 648 16.50 -7.16 17.91
CA GLY A 648 17.15 -6.65 19.13
C GLY A 648 16.23 -5.83 20.04
N ARG A 649 14.91 -5.92 19.86
CA ARG A 649 13.88 -5.32 20.73
C ARG A 649 12.76 -6.35 20.99
N PRO A 650 12.00 -6.20 22.08
CA PRO A 650 10.82 -7.05 22.30
C PRO A 650 9.72 -6.74 21.27
N PRO A 651 8.94 -7.75 20.84
CA PRO A 651 7.73 -7.53 20.04
C PRO A 651 6.64 -6.86 20.86
N ILE A 652 5.72 -6.17 20.19
CA ILE A 652 4.47 -5.73 20.82
C ILE A 652 3.51 -6.93 20.83
N LEU A 653 3.02 -7.29 22.01
CA LEU A 653 2.23 -8.50 22.21
C LEU A 653 0.76 -8.34 21.78
N PRO A 654 0.13 -9.40 21.26
CA PRO A 654 -1.29 -9.38 20.94
C PRO A 654 -2.14 -9.29 22.22
N LYS A 655 -3.22 -8.51 22.14
CA LYS A 655 -4.13 -8.24 23.25
C LYS A 655 -5.53 -8.81 22.97
N MET A 656 -6.29 -9.14 24.00
CA MET A 656 -7.71 -9.43 23.88
C MET A 656 -8.50 -8.13 23.75
N VAL A 657 -9.62 -8.18 23.03
CA VAL A 657 -10.54 -7.04 22.92
C VAL A 657 -11.03 -6.66 24.33
N PRO A 658 -10.96 -5.37 24.71
CA PRO A 658 -11.57 -4.88 25.94
C PRO A 658 -13.06 -5.19 25.97
N GLN A 659 -13.52 -5.89 27.01
CA GLN A 659 -14.93 -6.23 27.21
C GLN A 659 -15.47 -5.49 28.44
N ARG A 660 -16.69 -4.95 28.35
CA ARG A 660 -17.36 -4.32 29.49
C ARG A 660 -17.63 -5.33 30.59
N SER A 661 -17.13 -5.05 31.79
CA SER A 661 -17.53 -5.76 33.01
C SER A 661 -18.80 -5.20 33.67
N ASN A 662 -19.25 -3.98 33.32
CA ASN A 662 -20.44 -3.34 33.93
C ASN A 662 -21.33 -2.52 32.96
N LYS A 663 -22.64 -2.50 33.23
CA LYS A 663 -23.73 -1.95 32.38
C LYS A 663 -23.94 -0.42 32.43
N HIS A 664 -23.18 0.35 33.20
CA HIS A 664 -23.48 1.77 33.45
C HIS A 664 -22.25 2.66 33.23
N GLY A 665 -22.11 3.20 32.02
CA GLY A 665 -21.06 4.12 31.59
C GLY A 665 -21.12 4.32 30.08
N ILE A 666 -20.98 5.54 29.58
CA ILE A 666 -21.43 5.99 28.25
C ILE A 666 -20.79 5.16 27.11
N PHE A 667 -21.62 4.38 26.41
CA PHE A 667 -21.89 4.41 24.96
C PHE A 667 -22.73 3.18 24.61
N ALA A 668 -23.90 3.40 24.03
CA ALA A 668 -24.64 2.35 23.36
C ALA A 668 -23.93 2.08 22.02
N TYR A 669 -23.43 0.86 21.82
CA TYR A 669 -23.22 0.36 20.47
C TYR A 669 -24.59 0.15 19.83
N ARG A 670 -25.20 1.23 19.33
CA ARG A 670 -26.37 1.17 18.44
C ARG A 670 -25.93 1.56 17.04
N ARG A 671 -26.20 0.68 16.07
CA ARG A 671 -26.80 1.16 14.83
C ARG A 671 -28.25 1.51 15.10
#